data_AF-A0A9K3IMT7-F1
#
_entry.id   AF-A0A9K3IMT7-F1
#
_cell.length_a   1.000
_cell.length_b   1.000
_cell.length_c   1.000
_cell.angle_alpha   90.00
_cell.angle_beta   90.00
_cell.angle_gamma   90.00
#
_symmetry.space_group_name_H-M   'P 1'
#
loop_
_entity.id
_entity.type
_entity.pdbx_description
1 polymer ?
#
loop_
_entity_poly.entity_id
_entity_poly.type
_entity_poly.pdbx_seq_one_letter_code
_entity_poly.pdbx_strand_id
1 'polypeptide(L)'
;MEVDTDLLLTKEVLFSLHDLEVPNEDGVSILFYLQKIFPDEWNNFLERVNCSSEDDLKESDQLEDQLRLWASYRGQTLTKTVRGMMYYRKALELQAFLDMAKDEDLMEGYKAIELNEDQMKGERSLWAQCQAVADMKFTHVVSCQQYGIHKRSGDPRAQNVVRLMTDYPSLRVAYVDEVEEPSKDATKKINQKVYYSALVKAMPNSNASETGQNLDQVIYKIKLPGPAILGEGKPENQNHAIIFTRGEGLQTIDMNQDNYMEEALKMRNLLQEFLKKHDDVRYPTILGFREHIFTGSVSSLAWFMSNQETSFVTIGQRLLANPLKVRFHYGHPDVFDRLFHLTRGGVSKASKTINLSEDIFAGFNSTLREGNVTHHEYIQVGKGRDVGLNQISLFEAKIANGNGEQTLSRDLYRLGHRFDFFRMLSCYFTTVGFYFSTLLTVLTVYVFLYGRLYLVLSGLEQGLSAEPAIRHNKPLQVALASQSFVQIGFLMALPMMMEIGLERGFRTALSEFILMQLQLAPVFFTFTLGTKTHYYGRTLLHGGAKYRATGRGFVVFHAKFAENYRLYSRSHFVKGIELMILLLVYQIFGESYRGPVAYLLITISIWFMVGTWLFAPFLFNPSGFEWQKIVDDWSDWNKWISTQGGIGVPPEKSWESWWEEKQEHLRYTGKRGVIVEILLSLRFFIYQYGLVYHLTMTKHQKSVLVYGISWVVIFAILLVVKAISFGRMKFSAKFQLVFRLIKGAIFIMFVSILVILIALPHMTLQDIFVCILAFMPTGWGLLLIAQACKPVVKSAGFWGSVKTLARGYEIVMGLLLFTPVAFLAWFPFVSEFQTRMLFNQAFSRGLQISRILGGHRKDRSARNKE
;
A
#
# COMPACT_ATOMS: atom_id res chain seq x y z
N MET A 1 10.49 12.00 -25.11
CA MET A 1 10.83 10.57 -24.99
C MET A 1 10.18 10.02 -23.77
N GLU A 2 9.75 8.77 -23.79
CA GLU A 2 9.16 8.12 -22.62
C GLU A 2 9.92 6.87 -22.22
N VAL A 3 10.12 6.70 -20.91
CA VAL A 3 10.58 5.45 -20.30
C VAL A 3 9.46 4.93 -19.42
N ASP A 4 8.96 3.72 -19.68
CA ASP A 4 8.05 3.00 -18.77
C ASP A 4 8.87 2.12 -17.80
N THR A 5 8.59 2.23 -16.50
CA THR A 5 9.59 2.01 -15.45
C THR A 5 9.24 0.93 -14.44
N ASP A 6 8.07 0.34 -14.54
CA ASP A 6 7.57 -0.60 -13.54
C ASP A 6 8.12 -2.04 -13.73
N LEU A 7 8.26 -2.76 -12.61
CA LEU A 7 8.65 -4.18 -12.61
C LEU A 7 7.67 -5.01 -13.44
N LEU A 8 8.13 -5.48 -14.60
CA LEU A 8 7.47 -6.54 -15.38
C LEU A 8 7.73 -7.95 -14.82
N LEU A 9 8.18 -8.06 -13.56
CA LEU A 9 8.51 -9.34 -12.93
C LEU A 9 7.28 -10.26 -12.73
N THR A 10 6.08 -9.69 -12.59
CA THR A 10 4.85 -10.45 -12.28
C THR A 10 3.57 -9.86 -12.88
N LYS A 11 3.67 -8.80 -13.68
CA LYS A 11 2.49 -8.05 -14.16
C LYS A 11 2.09 -8.50 -15.56
N GLU A 12 0.78 -8.50 -15.80
CA GLU A 12 0.23 -8.87 -17.09
C GLU A 12 0.43 -7.77 -18.13
N VAL A 13 1.06 -8.14 -19.23
CA VAL A 13 1.20 -7.28 -20.41
C VAL A 13 -0.18 -7.06 -21.04
N LEU A 14 -0.92 -8.16 -21.17
CA LEU A 14 -2.25 -8.31 -21.74
C LEU A 14 -2.96 -9.38 -20.91
N PHE A 15 -4.24 -9.18 -20.56
CA PHE A 15 -5.00 -10.22 -19.85
C PHE A 15 -5.05 -11.51 -20.67
N SER A 16 -4.86 -12.66 -20.00
CA SER A 16 -5.16 -13.95 -20.62
C SER A 16 -6.66 -14.24 -20.56
N LEU A 17 -7.19 -15.04 -21.49
CA LEU A 17 -8.59 -15.44 -21.45
C LEU A 17 -8.92 -16.15 -20.13
N HIS A 18 -7.99 -16.99 -19.66
CA HIS A 18 -8.11 -17.65 -18.36
C HIS A 18 -8.30 -16.65 -17.22
N ASP A 19 -7.48 -15.60 -17.14
CA ASP A 19 -7.57 -14.59 -16.07
C ASP A 19 -8.90 -13.81 -16.14
N LEU A 20 -9.44 -13.60 -17.35
CA LEU A 20 -10.71 -12.92 -17.55
C LEU A 20 -11.93 -13.73 -17.10
N GLU A 21 -11.86 -15.05 -17.23
CA GLU A 21 -12.97 -15.97 -16.99
C GLU A 21 -12.97 -16.58 -15.60
N VAL A 22 -11.79 -16.80 -15.00
CA VAL A 22 -11.66 -17.46 -13.70
C VAL A 22 -12.53 -16.73 -12.68
N PRO A 23 -13.63 -17.36 -12.23
CA PRO A 23 -14.50 -16.74 -11.25
C PRO A 23 -13.81 -16.79 -9.89
N ASN A 24 -13.99 -15.73 -9.11
CA ASN A 24 -13.58 -15.74 -7.71
C ASN A 24 -14.47 -16.67 -6.88
N GLU A 25 -14.20 -16.73 -5.57
CA GLU A 25 -14.99 -17.51 -4.60
C GLU A 25 -16.49 -17.10 -4.55
N ASP A 26 -16.86 -15.95 -5.12
CA ASP A 26 -18.22 -15.41 -5.22
C ASP A 26 -18.85 -15.62 -6.60
N GLY A 27 -18.17 -16.30 -7.54
CA GLY A 27 -18.66 -16.57 -8.89
C GLY A 27 -18.47 -15.41 -9.87
N VAL A 28 -17.74 -14.35 -9.49
CA VAL A 28 -17.52 -13.14 -10.30
C VAL A 28 -16.15 -13.18 -10.97
N SER A 29 -16.13 -13.06 -12.29
CA SER A 29 -14.92 -12.97 -13.11
C SER A 29 -14.55 -11.51 -13.42
N ILE A 30 -13.33 -11.26 -13.90
CA ILE A 30 -12.89 -9.91 -14.32
C ILE A 30 -13.75 -9.42 -15.49
N LEU A 31 -14.07 -10.29 -16.44
CA LEU A 31 -14.91 -9.94 -17.57
C LEU A 31 -16.31 -9.50 -17.13
N PHE A 32 -16.95 -10.29 -16.24
CA PHE A 32 -18.26 -9.94 -15.68
C PHE A 32 -18.23 -8.57 -15.01
N TYR A 33 -17.18 -8.31 -14.23
CA TYR A 33 -16.99 -7.01 -13.58
C TYR A 33 -16.92 -5.85 -14.58
N LEU A 34 -16.08 -5.97 -15.61
CA LEU A 34 -15.90 -4.92 -16.62
C LEU A 34 -17.18 -4.66 -17.41
N GLN A 35 -17.92 -5.70 -17.79
CA GLN A 35 -19.22 -5.59 -18.47
C GLN A 35 -20.24 -4.81 -17.62
N LYS A 36 -20.24 -4.99 -16.29
CA LYS A 36 -21.19 -4.30 -15.40
C LYS A 36 -20.83 -2.85 -15.11
N ILE A 37 -19.54 -2.50 -15.16
CA ILE A 37 -19.10 -1.11 -14.96
C ILE A 37 -19.17 -0.31 -16.26
N PHE A 38 -18.96 -0.95 -17.42
CA PHE A 38 -18.95 -0.31 -18.73
C PHE A 38 -19.99 -0.93 -19.69
N PRO A 39 -21.29 -0.91 -19.35
CA PRO A 39 -22.32 -1.58 -20.16
C PRO A 39 -22.43 -0.99 -21.57
N ASP A 40 -22.39 0.34 -21.68
CA ASP A 40 -22.49 1.03 -22.97
C ASP A 40 -21.28 0.74 -23.86
N GLU A 41 -20.08 0.75 -23.28
CA GLU A 41 -18.85 0.45 -24.02
C GLU A 41 -18.73 -1.03 -24.41
N TRP A 42 -19.36 -1.93 -23.64
CA TRP A 42 -19.47 -3.34 -24.00
C TRP A 42 -20.40 -3.53 -25.20
N ASN A 43 -21.57 -2.89 -25.20
CA ASN A 43 -22.50 -2.94 -26.33
C ASN A 43 -21.86 -2.36 -27.60
N ASN A 44 -21.22 -1.20 -27.50
CA ASN A 44 -20.49 -0.58 -28.61
C ASN A 44 -19.28 -1.40 -29.10
N PHE A 45 -18.74 -2.28 -28.25
CA PHE A 45 -17.69 -3.22 -28.64
C PHE A 45 -18.29 -4.37 -29.44
N LEU A 46 -19.34 -5.02 -28.93
CA LEU A 46 -20.06 -6.09 -29.61
C LEU A 46 -20.56 -5.66 -31.00
N GLU A 47 -21.12 -4.45 -31.11
CA GLU A 47 -21.56 -3.88 -32.39
C GLU A 47 -20.40 -3.74 -33.39
N ARG A 48 -19.24 -3.27 -32.93
CA ARG A 48 -18.07 -3.03 -33.78
C ARG A 48 -17.43 -4.31 -34.32
N VAL A 49 -17.48 -5.37 -33.53
CA VAL A 49 -16.94 -6.69 -33.90
C VAL A 49 -18.01 -7.58 -34.54
N ASN A 50 -19.24 -7.07 -34.68
CA ASN A 50 -20.40 -7.73 -35.27
C ASN A 50 -20.75 -9.07 -34.57
N CYS A 51 -20.66 -9.09 -33.25
CA CYS A 51 -21.03 -10.23 -32.40
C CYS A 51 -22.26 -9.90 -31.56
N SER A 52 -23.13 -10.89 -31.33
CA SER A 52 -24.34 -10.73 -30.54
C SER A 52 -24.20 -11.27 -29.11
N SER A 53 -23.27 -12.21 -28.91
CA SER A 53 -23.04 -12.89 -27.63
C SER A 53 -21.56 -12.93 -27.23
N GLU A 54 -21.30 -13.25 -25.95
CA GLU A 54 -19.93 -13.50 -25.47
C GLU A 54 -19.33 -14.76 -26.09
N ASP A 55 -20.15 -15.76 -26.40
CA ASP A 55 -19.68 -17.03 -26.96
C ASP A 55 -19.19 -16.84 -28.40
N ASP A 56 -19.81 -15.94 -29.16
CA ASP A 56 -19.39 -15.56 -30.53
C ASP A 56 -17.95 -15.01 -30.54
N LEU A 57 -17.54 -14.33 -29.47
CA LEU A 57 -16.20 -13.73 -29.36
C LEU A 57 -15.09 -14.78 -29.20
N LYS A 58 -15.45 -16.04 -28.94
CA LYS A 58 -14.51 -17.14 -28.70
C LYS A 58 -14.39 -18.08 -29.91
N GLU A 59 -15.12 -17.82 -30.99
CA GLU A 59 -15.13 -18.67 -32.18
C GLU A 59 -13.86 -18.52 -33.03
N SER A 60 -13.11 -17.43 -32.86
CA SER A 60 -11.90 -17.13 -33.61
C SER A 60 -10.83 -16.51 -32.73
N ASP A 61 -9.57 -16.91 -32.93
CA ASP A 61 -8.40 -16.34 -32.26
C ASP A 61 -8.35 -14.81 -32.38
N GLN A 62 -8.81 -14.26 -33.50
CA GLN A 62 -8.87 -12.81 -33.71
C GLN A 62 -9.90 -12.11 -32.82
N LEU A 63 -11.07 -12.72 -32.63
CA LEU A 63 -12.13 -12.16 -31.78
C LEU A 63 -11.77 -12.30 -30.30
N GLU A 64 -11.15 -13.43 -29.93
CA GLU A 64 -10.63 -13.65 -28.58
C GLU A 64 -9.61 -12.57 -28.23
N ASP A 65 -8.71 -12.27 -29.16
CA ASP A 65 -7.72 -11.22 -28.98
C ASP A 65 -8.33 -9.82 -28.85
N GLN A 66 -9.38 -9.52 -29.62
CA GLN A 66 -10.12 -8.26 -29.49
C GLN A 66 -10.79 -8.13 -28.12
N LEU A 67 -11.34 -9.22 -27.58
CA LEU A 67 -11.88 -9.28 -26.22
C LEU A 67 -10.80 -9.03 -25.17
N ARG A 68 -9.65 -9.69 -25.30
CA ARG A 68 -8.49 -9.52 -24.41
C ARG A 68 -7.97 -8.08 -24.41
N LEU A 69 -7.90 -7.44 -25.59
CA LEU A 69 -7.53 -6.03 -25.73
C LEU A 69 -8.58 -5.10 -25.11
N TRP A 70 -9.87 -5.33 -25.36
CA TRP A 70 -10.96 -4.55 -24.77
C TRP A 70 -10.88 -4.56 -23.24
N ALA A 71 -10.66 -5.72 -22.63
CA ALA A 71 -10.50 -5.84 -21.19
C ALA A 71 -9.21 -5.16 -20.70
N SER A 72 -8.10 -5.36 -21.39
CA SER A 72 -6.78 -4.84 -21.00
C SER A 72 -6.71 -3.32 -21.03
N TYR A 73 -7.43 -2.67 -21.95
CA TYR A 73 -7.59 -1.22 -22.02
C TYR A 73 -8.39 -0.61 -20.87
N ARG A 74 -9.11 -1.43 -20.10
CA ARG A 74 -9.87 -1.01 -18.91
C ARG A 74 -9.22 -1.46 -17.60
N GLY A 75 -8.22 -2.34 -17.65
CA GLY A 75 -7.37 -2.70 -16.54
C GLY A 75 -6.14 -1.78 -16.36
N GLN A 76 -5.23 -2.19 -15.47
CA GLN A 76 -3.92 -1.55 -15.25
C GLN A 76 -2.80 -2.36 -15.92
N THR A 77 -2.92 -2.58 -17.24
CA THR A 77 -2.00 -3.40 -18.04
C THR A 77 -0.96 -2.55 -18.77
N LEU A 78 0.19 -3.14 -19.13
CA LEU A 78 1.20 -2.46 -19.96
C LEU A 78 0.64 -2.05 -21.32
N THR A 79 -0.22 -2.88 -21.93
CA THR A 79 -0.85 -2.58 -23.23
C THR A 79 -1.64 -1.27 -23.19
N LYS A 80 -2.38 -0.99 -22.10
CA LYS A 80 -3.10 0.27 -21.94
C LYS A 80 -2.14 1.46 -21.94
N THR A 81 -1.10 1.40 -21.12
CA THR A 81 -0.09 2.45 -20.98
C THR A 81 0.60 2.72 -22.30
N VAL A 82 1.10 1.67 -22.97
CA VAL A 82 1.75 1.82 -24.26
C VAL A 82 0.82 2.43 -25.30
N ARG A 83 -0.43 1.96 -25.41
CA ARG A 83 -1.42 2.57 -26.31
C ARG A 83 -1.60 4.06 -26.02
N GLY A 84 -1.80 4.43 -24.75
CA GLY A 84 -2.01 5.81 -24.33
C GLY A 84 -0.82 6.70 -24.72
N MET A 85 0.39 6.27 -24.36
CA MET A 85 1.63 7.00 -24.64
C MET A 85 1.94 7.08 -26.15
N MET A 86 1.56 6.07 -26.92
CA MET A 86 1.67 6.08 -28.38
C MET A 86 0.76 7.14 -29.05
N TYR A 87 -0.20 7.74 -28.34
CA TYR A 87 -0.91 8.91 -28.86
C TYR A 87 -0.01 10.13 -29.06
N TYR A 88 1.13 10.26 -28.36
CA TYR A 88 2.10 11.31 -28.69
C TYR A 88 2.62 11.17 -30.12
N ARG A 89 2.92 9.93 -30.54
CA ARG A 89 3.34 9.67 -31.92
C ARG A 89 2.22 9.98 -32.90
N LYS A 90 1.00 9.51 -32.64
CA LYS A 90 -0.14 9.77 -33.54
C LYS A 90 -0.47 11.27 -33.64
N ALA A 91 -0.37 11.99 -32.54
CA ALA A 91 -0.54 13.45 -32.51
C ALA A 91 0.52 14.15 -33.36
N LEU A 92 1.78 13.68 -33.32
CA LEU A 92 2.86 14.20 -34.16
C LEU A 92 2.68 13.85 -35.63
N GLU A 93 2.20 12.66 -35.96
CA GLU A 93 1.87 12.27 -37.35
C GLU A 93 0.78 13.17 -37.93
N LEU A 94 -0.28 13.41 -37.16
CA LEU A 94 -1.36 14.31 -37.56
C LEU A 94 -0.85 15.75 -37.73
N GLN A 95 0.00 16.24 -36.81
CA GLN A 95 0.58 17.57 -36.93
C GLN A 95 1.50 17.69 -38.15
N ALA A 96 2.36 16.69 -38.39
CA ALA A 96 3.22 16.66 -39.57
C ALA A 96 2.39 16.61 -40.85
N PHE A 97 1.30 15.85 -40.87
CA PHE A 97 0.36 15.83 -41.99
C PHE A 97 -0.23 17.21 -42.25
N LEU A 98 -0.78 17.86 -41.21
CA LEU A 98 -1.38 19.19 -41.36
C LEU A 98 -0.36 20.26 -41.81
N ASP A 99 0.91 20.11 -41.45
CA ASP A 99 1.97 21.04 -41.85
C ASP A 99 2.50 20.77 -43.28
N MET A 100 2.39 19.54 -43.78
CA MET A 100 3.01 19.09 -45.05
C MET A 100 2.02 18.80 -46.18
N ALA A 101 0.75 18.53 -45.86
CA ALA A 101 -0.28 18.18 -46.83
C ALA A 101 -0.62 19.35 -47.76
N LYS A 102 -0.89 19.04 -49.03
CA LYS A 102 -1.44 20.01 -49.98
C LYS A 102 -2.97 20.10 -49.82
N ASP A 103 -3.59 21.11 -50.42
CA ASP A 103 -5.04 21.33 -50.35
C ASP A 103 -5.85 20.10 -50.79
N GLU A 104 -5.40 19.37 -51.82
CA GLU A 104 -6.04 18.14 -52.30
C GLU A 104 -6.00 17.02 -51.23
N ASP A 105 -4.84 16.79 -50.63
CA ASP A 105 -4.63 15.80 -49.57
C ASP A 105 -5.44 16.15 -48.30
N LEU A 106 -5.57 17.44 -47.98
CA LEU A 106 -6.38 17.94 -46.85
C LEU A 106 -7.88 17.70 -47.07
N MET A 107 -8.35 17.78 -48.32
CA MET A 107 -9.75 17.53 -48.68
C MET A 107 -10.11 16.04 -48.65
N GLU A 108 -9.18 15.15 -49.04
CA GLU A 108 -9.36 13.70 -48.89
C GLU A 108 -9.29 13.25 -47.42
N GLY A 109 -8.48 13.95 -46.63
CA GLY A 109 -8.39 13.81 -45.19
C GLY A 109 -7.42 12.74 -44.71
N TYR A 110 -6.93 12.92 -43.49
CA TYR A 110 -5.87 12.11 -42.86
C TYR A 110 -6.08 10.59 -42.95
N LYS A 111 -7.32 10.11 -42.77
CA LYS A 111 -7.63 8.67 -42.79
C LYS A 111 -7.56 8.03 -44.17
N ALA A 112 -7.84 8.79 -45.24
CA ALA A 112 -7.77 8.26 -46.60
C ALA A 112 -6.30 7.95 -46.99
N ILE A 113 -5.38 8.79 -46.52
CA ILE A 113 -3.94 8.68 -46.80
C ILE A 113 -3.28 7.60 -45.94
N GLU A 114 -3.76 7.37 -44.71
CA GLU A 114 -3.35 6.23 -43.86
C GLU A 114 -3.69 4.87 -44.55
N LEU A 115 -4.83 4.80 -45.25
CA LEU A 115 -5.30 3.57 -45.92
C LEU A 115 -4.67 3.34 -47.31
N ASN A 116 -4.08 4.37 -47.93
CA ASN A 116 -3.51 4.31 -49.28
C ASN A 116 -2.02 3.87 -49.32
N GLU A 117 -1.43 3.43 -48.20
CA GLU A 117 -0.04 2.94 -48.13
C GLU A 117 0.28 1.85 -49.17
N ASP A 118 -0.69 0.99 -49.51
CA ASP A 118 -0.48 -0.16 -50.38
C ASP A 118 -0.40 0.17 -51.89
N GLN A 119 -0.87 1.35 -52.33
CA GLN A 119 -1.00 1.66 -53.76
C GLN A 119 0.17 2.46 -54.38
N MET A 120 1.02 3.12 -53.58
CA MET A 120 2.08 3.99 -54.12
C MET A 120 3.50 3.52 -53.75
N LYS A 121 4.00 2.50 -54.47
CA LYS A 121 5.36 1.94 -54.31
C LYS A 121 6.49 2.77 -54.95
N GLY A 122 6.23 3.96 -55.47
CA GLY A 122 7.18 4.70 -56.33
C GLY A 122 7.73 6.03 -55.79
N GLU A 123 6.94 6.78 -55.03
CA GLU A 123 7.34 8.05 -54.41
C GLU A 123 7.16 7.93 -52.89
N ARG A 124 8.02 8.56 -52.07
CA ARG A 124 7.84 8.56 -50.61
C ARG A 124 6.48 9.19 -50.30
N SER A 125 5.47 8.35 -50.06
CA SER A 125 4.12 8.78 -49.73
C SER A 125 4.17 9.85 -48.64
N LEU A 126 3.32 10.88 -48.74
CA LEU A 126 3.22 11.95 -47.75
C LEU A 126 3.15 11.37 -46.32
N TRP A 127 2.45 10.26 -46.18
CA TRP A 127 2.37 9.47 -44.97
C TRP A 127 3.72 8.97 -44.44
N ALA A 128 4.54 8.34 -45.28
CA ALA A 128 5.88 7.88 -44.87
C ALA A 128 6.78 9.05 -44.42
N GLN A 129 6.58 10.25 -45.00
CA GLN A 129 7.28 11.45 -44.55
C GLN A 129 6.79 11.91 -43.17
N CYS A 130 5.48 11.92 -42.94
CA CYS A 130 4.87 12.25 -41.65
C CYS A 130 5.34 11.29 -40.55
N GLN A 131 5.35 9.98 -40.83
CA GLN A 131 5.87 8.95 -39.93
C GLN A 131 7.35 9.19 -39.59
N ALA A 132 8.18 9.52 -40.58
CA ALA A 132 9.59 9.81 -40.36
C ALA A 132 9.80 11.03 -39.45
N VAL A 133 8.99 12.09 -39.60
CA VAL A 133 9.02 13.26 -38.70
C VAL A 133 8.63 12.87 -37.28
N ALA A 134 7.55 12.09 -37.12
CA ALA A 134 7.11 11.63 -35.81
C ALA A 134 8.18 10.76 -35.12
N ASP A 135 8.81 9.83 -35.84
CA ASP A 135 9.87 8.96 -35.32
C ASP A 135 11.16 9.70 -34.96
N MET A 136 11.45 10.85 -35.61
CA MET A 136 12.55 11.73 -35.21
C MET A 136 12.27 12.50 -33.92
N LYS A 137 11.00 12.78 -33.62
CA LYS A 137 10.59 13.64 -32.48
C LYS A 137 10.19 12.82 -31.25
N PHE A 138 9.74 11.59 -31.42
CA PHE A 138 9.25 10.76 -30.35
C PHE A 138 9.86 9.36 -30.40
N THR A 139 10.22 8.86 -29.22
CA THR A 139 10.69 7.49 -29.02
C THR A 139 10.19 7.02 -27.66
N HIS A 140 9.60 5.82 -27.65
CA HIS A 140 9.09 5.17 -26.46
C HIS A 140 9.94 3.93 -26.14
N VAL A 141 10.56 3.91 -24.96
CA VAL A 141 11.38 2.80 -24.48
C VAL A 141 10.72 2.18 -23.25
N VAL A 142 10.25 0.94 -23.36
CA VAL A 142 9.70 0.19 -22.22
C VAL A 142 10.81 -0.62 -21.58
N SER A 143 10.98 -0.53 -20.26
CA SER A 143 11.98 -1.31 -19.53
C SER A 143 11.40 -2.58 -18.95
N CYS A 144 11.71 -3.74 -19.54
CA CYS A 144 11.25 -5.07 -19.13
C CYS A 144 12.42 -5.96 -18.71
N GLN A 145 12.90 -5.83 -17.46
CA GLN A 145 14.12 -6.54 -16.99
C GLN A 145 14.11 -8.05 -17.25
N GLN A 146 12.95 -8.70 -17.08
CA GLN A 146 12.81 -10.14 -17.22
C GLN A 146 12.53 -10.63 -18.64
N TYR A 147 12.41 -9.74 -19.63
CA TYR A 147 12.09 -10.14 -21.00
C TYR A 147 13.04 -11.22 -21.53
N GLY A 148 14.36 -11.10 -21.28
CA GLY A 148 15.34 -12.10 -21.70
C GLY A 148 15.12 -13.48 -21.08
N ILE A 149 14.69 -13.53 -19.81
CA ILE A 149 14.36 -14.79 -19.11
C ILE A 149 13.05 -15.36 -19.66
N HIS A 150 11.99 -14.54 -19.75
CA HIS A 150 10.69 -14.93 -20.30
C HIS A 150 10.82 -15.48 -21.73
N LYS A 151 11.66 -14.86 -22.55
CA LYS A 151 11.96 -15.32 -23.91
C LYS A 151 12.59 -16.70 -23.92
N ARG A 152 13.59 -16.94 -23.06
CA ARG A 152 14.27 -18.25 -22.97
C ARG A 152 13.39 -19.35 -22.38
N SER A 153 12.48 -19.00 -21.46
CA SER A 153 11.57 -19.97 -20.84
C SER A 153 10.32 -20.26 -21.66
N GLY A 154 10.11 -19.58 -22.79
CA GLY A 154 8.89 -19.70 -23.59
C GLY A 154 7.64 -19.17 -22.87
N ASP A 155 7.79 -18.19 -21.98
CA ASP A 155 6.67 -17.63 -21.22
C ASP A 155 5.74 -16.82 -22.15
N PRO A 156 4.40 -17.02 -22.09
CA PRO A 156 3.44 -16.26 -22.91
C PRO A 156 3.59 -14.73 -22.81
N ARG A 157 4.08 -14.21 -21.68
CA ARG A 157 4.37 -12.78 -21.54
C ARG A 157 5.38 -12.27 -22.56
N ALA A 158 6.39 -13.06 -22.93
CA ALA A 158 7.36 -12.65 -23.94
C ALA A 158 6.70 -12.50 -25.32
N GLN A 159 5.78 -13.39 -25.67
CA GLN A 159 5.01 -13.31 -26.91
C GLN A 159 4.11 -12.07 -26.94
N ASN A 160 3.45 -11.76 -25.81
CA ASN A 160 2.65 -10.53 -25.69
C ASN A 160 3.50 -9.26 -25.84
N VAL A 161 4.74 -9.24 -25.33
CA VAL A 161 5.66 -8.10 -25.53
C VAL A 161 6.09 -7.98 -27.00
N VAL A 162 6.38 -9.09 -27.67
CA VAL A 162 6.70 -9.09 -29.11
C VAL A 162 5.52 -8.54 -29.90
N ARG A 163 4.31 -9.02 -29.63
CA ARG A 163 3.08 -8.53 -30.25
C ARG A 163 2.92 -7.03 -30.07
N LEU A 164 3.13 -6.52 -28.87
CA LEU A 164 3.06 -5.08 -28.59
C LEU A 164 4.08 -4.27 -29.40
N MET A 165 5.30 -4.79 -29.60
CA MET A 165 6.30 -4.16 -30.48
C MET A 165 5.92 -4.24 -31.96
N THR A 166 5.20 -5.28 -32.38
CA THR A 166 4.69 -5.42 -33.75
C THR A 166 3.54 -4.43 -34.01
N ASP A 167 2.61 -4.29 -33.05
CA ASP A 167 1.48 -3.35 -33.14
C ASP A 167 1.95 -1.88 -33.09
N TYR A 168 3.07 -1.62 -32.42
CA TYR A 168 3.70 -0.30 -32.32
C TYR A 168 5.15 -0.32 -32.80
N PRO A 169 5.43 -0.20 -34.11
CA PRO A 169 6.77 -0.38 -34.69
C PRO A 169 7.86 0.57 -34.17
N SER A 170 7.49 1.72 -33.59
CA SER A 170 8.42 2.69 -32.98
C SER A 170 8.71 2.40 -31.50
N LEU A 171 7.98 1.48 -30.88
CA LEU A 171 8.24 0.99 -29.53
C LEU A 171 9.58 0.26 -29.49
N ARG A 172 10.34 0.48 -28.41
CA ARG A 172 11.57 -0.24 -28.11
C ARG A 172 11.46 -0.87 -26.74
N VAL A 173 12.01 -2.06 -26.57
CA VAL A 173 12.04 -2.73 -25.26
C VAL A 173 13.48 -2.86 -24.80
N ALA A 174 13.79 -2.28 -23.65
CA ALA A 174 15.05 -2.43 -22.96
C ALA A 174 14.94 -3.54 -21.90
N TYR A 175 15.93 -4.41 -21.77
CA TYR A 175 15.94 -5.47 -20.76
C TYR A 175 17.35 -5.79 -20.27
N VAL A 176 17.42 -6.54 -19.16
CA VAL A 176 18.68 -7.05 -18.61
C VAL A 176 18.81 -8.51 -19.02
N ASP A 177 19.85 -8.81 -19.82
CA ASP A 177 20.14 -10.15 -20.31
C ASP A 177 21.22 -10.81 -19.43
N GLU A 178 20.83 -11.84 -18.68
CA GLU A 178 21.74 -12.70 -17.93
C GLU A 178 22.13 -13.92 -18.75
N VAL A 179 23.42 -14.07 -19.04
CA VAL A 179 23.98 -15.16 -19.85
C VAL A 179 25.11 -15.83 -19.07
N GLU A 180 25.15 -17.16 -19.12
CA GLU A 180 26.30 -17.92 -18.62
C GLU A 180 27.35 -18.07 -19.71
N GLU A 181 28.53 -17.51 -19.48
CA GLU A 181 29.68 -17.64 -20.37
C GLU A 181 30.76 -18.54 -19.74
N PRO A 182 31.46 -19.38 -20.53
CA PRO A 182 32.58 -20.17 -20.01
C PRO A 182 33.67 -19.23 -19.49
N SER A 183 34.21 -19.54 -18.30
CA SER A 183 35.26 -18.73 -17.69
C SER A 183 36.48 -18.65 -18.60
N LYS A 184 37.05 -17.45 -18.76
CA LYS A 184 38.33 -17.25 -19.45
C LYS A 184 39.53 -17.78 -18.65
N ASP A 185 39.34 -18.09 -17.36
CA ASP A 185 40.34 -18.73 -16.51
C ASP A 185 40.24 -20.26 -16.59
N ALA A 186 41.22 -20.90 -17.23
CA ALA A 186 41.28 -22.36 -17.38
C ALA A 186 41.31 -23.13 -16.04
N THR A 187 41.59 -22.45 -14.92
CA THR A 187 41.64 -23.03 -13.57
C THR A 187 40.29 -23.08 -12.85
N LYS A 188 39.26 -22.37 -13.36
CA LYS A 188 37.91 -22.36 -12.76
C LYS A 188 36.89 -22.94 -13.74
N LYS A 189 36.55 -24.22 -13.57
CA LYS A 189 35.43 -24.91 -14.26
C LYS A 189 34.04 -24.41 -13.84
N ILE A 190 33.86 -23.11 -13.63
CA ILE A 190 32.59 -22.50 -13.21
C ILE A 190 32.20 -21.50 -14.30
N ASN A 191 31.02 -21.70 -14.91
CA ASN A 191 30.44 -20.72 -15.82
C ASN A 191 30.31 -19.37 -15.10
N GLN A 192 30.78 -18.29 -15.71
CA GLN A 192 30.63 -16.95 -15.16
C GLN A 192 29.34 -16.34 -15.69
N LYS A 193 28.49 -15.87 -14.77
CA LYS A 193 27.32 -15.07 -15.13
C LYS A 193 27.76 -13.69 -15.61
N VAL A 194 27.37 -13.36 -16.83
CA VAL A 194 27.60 -12.06 -17.45
C VAL A 194 26.25 -11.39 -17.67
N TYR A 195 26.21 -10.08 -17.42
CA TYR A 195 25.01 -9.27 -17.52
C TYR A 195 25.16 -8.27 -18.65
N TYR A 196 24.11 -8.12 -19.46
CA TYR A 196 24.04 -7.12 -20.52
C TYR A 196 22.78 -6.27 -20.36
N SER A 197 22.86 -4.99 -20.72
CA SER A 197 21.68 -4.18 -21.01
C SER A 197 21.45 -4.21 -22.52
N ALA A 198 20.28 -4.69 -22.94
CA ALA A 198 19.96 -4.87 -24.34
C ALA A 198 18.73 -4.05 -24.73
N LEU A 199 18.70 -3.58 -25.98
CA LEU A 199 17.56 -2.91 -26.59
C LEU A 199 17.08 -3.74 -27.79
N VAL A 200 15.79 -4.03 -27.85
CA VAL A 200 15.16 -4.75 -28.97
C VAL A 200 14.03 -3.96 -29.62
N LYS A 201 13.69 -4.35 -30.84
CA LYS A 201 12.50 -3.94 -31.60
C LYS A 201 11.90 -5.15 -32.33
N ALA A 202 10.65 -5.04 -32.77
CA ALA A 202 10.07 -6.04 -33.68
C ALA A 202 10.69 -5.95 -35.10
N MET A 203 10.80 -7.10 -35.77
CA MET A 203 11.16 -7.20 -37.19
C MET A 203 9.91 -7.01 -38.08
N PRO A 204 10.01 -6.32 -39.23
CA PRO A 204 8.92 -6.26 -40.20
C PRO A 204 8.58 -7.65 -40.76
N ASN A 205 7.28 -7.94 -40.93
CA ASN A 205 6.75 -9.25 -41.32
C ASN A 205 7.26 -9.81 -42.66
N SER A 206 7.92 -9.02 -43.52
CA SER A 206 8.37 -9.44 -44.85
C SER A 206 9.49 -10.48 -44.86
N ASN A 207 10.17 -10.73 -43.73
CA ASN A 207 11.26 -11.72 -43.64
C ASN A 207 10.93 -12.90 -42.71
N ALA A 208 9.70 -12.98 -42.19
CA ALA A 208 9.31 -13.95 -41.16
C ALA A 208 9.09 -15.38 -41.68
N SER A 209 8.98 -15.58 -43.00
CA SER A 209 8.59 -16.86 -43.60
C SER A 209 9.75 -17.86 -43.82
N GLU A 210 11.02 -17.44 -43.74
CA GLU A 210 12.13 -18.30 -44.21
C GLU A 210 13.01 -18.93 -43.13
N THR A 211 12.95 -18.49 -41.88
CA THR A 211 13.63 -19.19 -40.78
C THR A 211 12.82 -19.03 -39.52
N GLY A 212 12.64 -20.10 -38.73
CA GLY A 212 11.94 -20.07 -37.43
C GLY A 212 12.67 -19.25 -36.35
N GLN A 213 13.06 -18.01 -36.67
CA GLN A 213 13.88 -17.12 -35.87
C GLN A 213 13.03 -15.99 -35.27
N ASN A 214 13.24 -15.79 -33.97
CA ASN A 214 12.97 -14.62 -33.14
C ASN A 214 12.44 -13.38 -33.90
N LEU A 215 11.15 -13.06 -33.72
CA LEU A 215 10.47 -11.87 -34.22
C LEU A 215 11.03 -10.54 -33.64
N ASP A 216 11.92 -10.60 -32.66
CA ASP A 216 12.60 -9.47 -32.05
C ASP A 216 14.09 -9.35 -32.47
N GLN A 217 14.48 -8.17 -32.95
CA GLN A 217 15.85 -7.83 -33.31
C GLN A 217 16.54 -7.05 -32.19
N VAL A 218 17.71 -7.54 -31.74
CA VAL A 218 18.58 -6.82 -30.82
C VAL A 218 19.29 -5.70 -31.57
N ILE A 219 19.06 -4.45 -31.15
CA ILE A 219 19.67 -3.23 -31.72
C ILE A 219 21.00 -2.94 -31.03
N TYR A 220 20.99 -2.93 -29.70
CA TYR A 220 22.15 -2.64 -28.88
C TYR A 220 22.28 -3.69 -27.79
N LYS A 221 23.52 -4.04 -27.45
CA LYS A 221 23.85 -4.92 -26.33
C LYS A 221 25.10 -4.42 -25.63
N ILE A 222 24.95 -3.93 -24.41
CA ILE A 222 25.99 -3.27 -23.62
C ILE A 222 26.31 -4.15 -22.42
N LYS A 223 27.58 -4.55 -22.27
CA LYS A 223 28.02 -5.36 -21.13
C LYS A 223 27.98 -4.54 -19.84
N LEU A 224 27.36 -5.08 -18.80
CA LEU A 224 27.27 -4.47 -17.47
C LEU A 224 28.39 -4.97 -16.56
N PRO A 225 28.84 -4.15 -15.59
CA PRO A 225 29.94 -4.51 -14.69
C PRO A 225 29.55 -5.58 -13.65
N GLY A 226 28.26 -5.90 -13.52
CA GLY A 226 27.74 -6.84 -12.54
C GLY A 226 26.21 -6.91 -12.60
N PRO A 227 25.56 -7.55 -11.60
CA PRO A 227 24.11 -7.65 -11.54
C PRO A 227 23.49 -6.24 -11.45
N ALA A 228 22.60 -5.93 -12.39
CA ALA A 228 21.98 -4.60 -12.50
C ALA A 228 20.90 -4.35 -11.44
N ILE A 229 20.25 -5.42 -10.96
CA ILE A 229 19.09 -5.36 -10.07
C ILE A 229 19.59 -5.33 -8.63
N LEU A 230 19.61 -4.14 -8.03
CA LEU A 230 20.13 -3.91 -6.69
C LEU A 230 19.03 -3.88 -5.63
N GLY A 231 17.90 -3.23 -5.91
CA GLY A 231 16.78 -3.01 -5.00
C GLY A 231 15.43 -3.33 -5.59
N GLU A 232 14.52 -2.34 -5.56
CA GLU A 232 13.12 -2.55 -5.94
C GLU A 232 12.93 -2.93 -7.39
N GLY A 233 13.77 -2.43 -8.31
CA GLY A 233 13.75 -2.69 -9.75
C GLY A 233 13.33 -1.48 -10.58
N LYS A 234 12.43 -0.61 -10.11
CA LYS A 234 11.99 0.62 -10.81
C LYS A 234 13.14 1.62 -11.08
N PRO A 235 13.97 2.00 -10.09
CA PRO A 235 15.10 2.90 -10.38
C PRO A 235 16.16 2.24 -11.26
N GLU A 236 16.36 0.93 -11.15
CA GLU A 236 17.28 0.18 -12.02
C GLU A 236 16.77 0.16 -13.47
N ASN A 237 15.46 -0.05 -13.67
CA ASN A 237 14.77 0.06 -14.96
C ASN A 237 15.03 1.40 -15.63
N GLN A 238 14.74 2.48 -14.92
CA GLN A 238 14.96 3.84 -15.42
C GLN A 238 16.42 4.06 -15.82
N ASN A 239 17.35 3.72 -14.92
CA ASN A 239 18.76 4.03 -15.11
C ASN A 239 19.43 3.19 -16.20
N HIS A 240 19.03 1.93 -16.42
CA HIS A 240 19.58 1.15 -17.53
C HIS A 240 18.90 1.48 -18.87
N ALA A 241 17.62 1.87 -18.87
CA ALA A 241 16.91 2.23 -20.09
C ALA A 241 17.31 3.61 -20.64
N ILE A 242 17.68 4.56 -19.76
CA ILE A 242 17.94 5.96 -20.12
C ILE A 242 19.02 6.11 -21.22
N ILE A 243 20.01 5.22 -21.27
CA ILE A 243 21.10 5.24 -22.26
C ILE A 243 20.61 4.99 -23.69
N PHE A 244 19.46 4.33 -23.85
CA PHE A 244 18.83 4.04 -25.14
C PHE A 244 17.91 5.16 -25.63
N THR A 245 17.64 6.16 -24.79
CA THR A 245 16.78 7.30 -25.13
C THR A 245 17.56 8.39 -25.91
N ARG A 246 16.90 9.17 -26.79
CA ARG A 246 17.48 10.25 -27.62
C ARG A 246 16.59 11.51 -27.69
N GLY A 247 17.18 12.70 -27.54
CA GLY A 247 16.48 13.99 -27.55
C GLY A 247 16.76 14.84 -26.30
N GLU A 248 16.04 15.95 -26.14
CA GLU A 248 16.21 16.91 -25.04
C GLU A 248 15.24 16.67 -23.86
N GLY A 249 13.96 16.37 -24.16
CA GLY A 249 12.95 16.09 -23.14
C GLY A 249 12.78 14.59 -22.85
N LEU A 250 12.91 14.20 -21.58
CA LEU A 250 12.73 12.83 -21.08
C LEU A 250 11.58 12.77 -20.08
N GLN A 251 10.56 11.99 -20.37
CA GLN A 251 9.42 11.75 -19.51
C GLN A 251 9.52 10.34 -18.93
N THR A 252 9.23 10.20 -17.64
CA THR A 252 9.20 8.92 -16.94
C THR A 252 7.77 8.55 -16.64
N ILE A 253 7.35 7.37 -17.09
CA ILE A 253 5.99 6.87 -16.99
C ILE A 253 5.98 5.60 -16.12
N ASP A 254 4.94 5.47 -15.30
CA ASP A 254 4.60 4.24 -14.60
C ASP A 254 3.63 3.42 -15.46
N MET A 255 3.73 2.09 -15.40
CA MET A 255 2.92 1.15 -16.19
C MET A 255 1.41 1.17 -15.87
N ASN A 256 0.94 2.03 -14.97
CA ASN A 256 -0.48 2.25 -14.69
C ASN A 256 -0.98 3.63 -15.13
N GLN A 257 -0.18 4.39 -15.88
CA GLN A 257 -0.61 5.65 -16.46
C GLN A 257 -1.23 5.44 -17.85
N ASP A 258 -2.11 6.35 -18.24
CA ASP A 258 -2.72 6.38 -19.57
C ASP A 258 -2.65 7.81 -20.10
N ASN A 259 -2.68 7.98 -21.41
CA ASN A 259 -2.71 9.29 -22.03
C ASN A 259 -3.82 9.32 -23.09
N TYR A 260 -4.24 10.52 -23.45
CA TYR A 260 -5.32 10.75 -24.39
C TYR A 260 -4.85 11.55 -25.59
N MET A 261 -5.52 11.38 -26.73
CA MET A 261 -5.12 12.04 -27.98
C MET A 261 -5.13 13.56 -27.84
N GLU A 262 -6.16 14.11 -27.21
CA GLU A 262 -6.33 15.54 -26.96
C GLU A 262 -5.26 16.13 -26.04
N GLU A 263 -4.78 15.35 -25.06
CA GLU A 263 -3.68 15.75 -24.17
C GLU A 263 -2.33 15.65 -24.87
N ALA A 264 -2.17 14.64 -25.74
CA ALA A 264 -0.97 14.44 -26.53
C ALA A 264 -0.64 15.64 -27.44
N LEU A 265 -1.66 16.27 -28.04
CA LEU A 265 -1.51 17.47 -28.87
C LEU A 265 -0.93 18.67 -28.10
N LYS A 266 -1.11 18.72 -26.78
CA LYS A 266 -0.66 19.82 -25.91
C LYS A 266 0.79 19.67 -25.45
N MET A 267 1.44 18.52 -25.67
CA MET A 267 2.82 18.26 -25.23
C MET A 267 3.81 19.29 -25.79
N ARG A 268 3.59 19.78 -27.01
CA ARG A 268 4.41 20.86 -27.59
C ARG A 268 4.41 22.14 -26.75
N ASN A 269 3.25 22.49 -26.16
CA ASN A 269 3.11 23.67 -25.31
C ASN A 269 3.86 23.46 -23.99
N LEU A 270 3.75 22.26 -23.41
CA LEU A 270 4.50 21.89 -22.21
C LEU A 270 6.02 21.97 -22.45
N LEU A 271 6.53 21.37 -23.51
CA LEU A 271 7.97 21.36 -23.80
C LEU A 271 8.56 22.77 -23.99
N GLN A 272 7.77 23.74 -24.48
CA GLN A 272 8.20 25.14 -24.58
C GLN A 272 8.44 25.79 -23.21
N GLU A 273 7.90 25.25 -22.12
CA GLU A 273 8.10 25.79 -20.78
C GLU A 273 9.55 25.67 -20.32
N PHE A 274 10.33 24.71 -20.84
CA PHE A 274 11.78 24.64 -20.62
C PHE A 274 12.51 25.91 -21.09
N LEU A 275 11.94 26.64 -22.06
CA LEU A 275 12.53 27.84 -22.65
C LEU A 275 12.00 29.13 -22.02
N LYS A 276 11.18 29.06 -20.97
CA LYS A 276 10.60 30.22 -20.29
C LYS A 276 11.11 30.32 -18.86
N LYS A 277 11.41 31.54 -18.43
CA LYS A 277 11.76 31.88 -17.06
C LYS A 277 10.54 32.52 -16.40
N HIS A 278 9.69 31.70 -15.78
CA HIS A 278 8.44 32.12 -15.11
C HIS A 278 8.73 32.91 -13.83
N ASP A 279 9.10 34.19 -13.99
CA ASP A 279 9.53 35.11 -12.92
C ASP A 279 10.69 34.59 -12.06
N ASP A 280 11.35 33.54 -12.53
CA ASP A 280 12.50 32.90 -11.93
C ASP A 280 13.78 33.31 -12.67
N VAL A 281 14.94 33.16 -12.04
CA VAL A 281 16.22 33.49 -12.68
C VAL A 281 16.65 32.37 -13.64
N ARG A 282 16.11 31.17 -13.46
CA ARG A 282 16.57 29.93 -14.10
C ARG A 282 15.48 29.24 -14.91
N TYR A 283 15.91 28.61 -16.00
CA TYR A 283 15.06 27.73 -16.79
C TYR A 283 14.65 26.49 -15.97
N PRO A 284 13.42 25.98 -16.16
CA PRO A 284 13.01 24.72 -15.57
C PRO A 284 13.94 23.59 -15.99
N THR A 285 14.14 22.65 -15.09
CA THR A 285 14.84 21.38 -15.35
C THR A 285 13.89 20.19 -15.23
N ILE A 286 12.76 20.38 -14.55
CA ILE A 286 11.66 19.43 -14.46
C ILE A 286 10.36 20.20 -14.63
N LEU A 287 9.56 19.79 -15.61
CA LEU A 287 8.22 20.28 -15.86
C LEU A 287 7.22 19.28 -15.30
N GLY A 288 6.56 19.66 -14.21
CA GLY A 288 5.45 18.89 -13.68
C GLY A 288 4.13 19.26 -14.29
N PHE A 289 3.22 18.30 -14.30
CA PHE A 289 1.83 18.53 -14.66
C PHE A 289 0.93 17.52 -13.96
N ARG A 290 -0.38 17.80 -13.97
CA ARG A 290 -1.35 17.07 -13.15
C ARG A 290 -1.65 15.68 -13.70
N GLU A 291 -2.07 14.80 -12.81
CA GLU A 291 -2.66 13.50 -13.15
C GLU A 291 -4.14 13.48 -12.76
N HIS A 292 -4.98 12.67 -13.39
CA HIS A 292 -6.31 12.37 -12.89
C HIS A 292 -6.49 10.86 -12.66
N ILE A 293 -7.19 10.51 -11.57
CA ILE A 293 -7.33 9.11 -11.16
C ILE A 293 -8.57 8.50 -11.81
N PHE A 294 -8.39 7.66 -12.83
CA PHE A 294 -9.51 7.08 -13.59
C PHE A 294 -10.18 5.89 -12.87
N THR A 295 -9.63 5.42 -11.75
CA THR A 295 -10.24 4.35 -10.93
C THR A 295 -11.10 4.87 -9.78
N GLY A 296 -11.23 6.20 -9.61
CA GLY A 296 -11.90 6.82 -8.47
C GLY A 296 -13.40 6.52 -8.34
N SER A 297 -14.08 6.15 -9.42
CA SER A 297 -15.53 5.85 -9.44
C SER A 297 -15.90 4.42 -9.02
N VAL A 298 -14.91 3.56 -8.77
CA VAL A 298 -15.10 2.12 -8.55
C VAL A 298 -15.68 1.80 -7.17
N SER A 299 -15.18 2.45 -6.12
CA SER A 299 -15.56 2.21 -4.72
C SER A 299 -15.47 3.49 -3.90
N SER A 300 -16.08 3.52 -2.72
CA SER A 300 -15.95 4.66 -1.80
C SER A 300 -14.50 4.89 -1.35
N LEU A 301 -13.74 3.82 -1.12
CA LEU A 301 -12.30 3.92 -0.84
C LEU A 301 -11.51 4.53 -2.01
N ALA A 302 -11.80 4.09 -3.23
CA ALA A 302 -11.19 4.64 -4.44
C ALA A 302 -11.50 6.12 -4.58
N TRP A 303 -12.73 6.52 -4.26
CA TRP A 303 -13.16 7.91 -4.31
C TRP A 303 -12.45 8.77 -3.27
N PHE A 304 -12.30 8.30 -2.02
CA PHE A 304 -11.57 9.03 -0.98
C PHE A 304 -10.11 9.27 -1.36
N MET A 305 -9.44 8.21 -1.84
CA MET A 305 -8.05 8.32 -2.29
C MET A 305 -7.91 9.19 -3.53
N SER A 306 -8.82 9.06 -4.49
CA SER A 306 -8.85 9.90 -5.69
C SER A 306 -8.95 11.38 -5.32
N ASN A 307 -9.87 11.77 -4.44
CA ASN A 307 -10.03 13.17 -4.05
C ASN A 307 -8.81 13.70 -3.28
N GLN A 308 -8.22 12.87 -2.41
CA GLN A 308 -7.00 13.22 -1.68
C GLN A 308 -5.82 13.44 -2.65
N GLU A 309 -5.65 12.54 -3.62
CA GLU A 309 -4.60 12.65 -4.63
C GLU A 309 -4.84 13.83 -5.56
N THR A 310 -6.06 14.04 -6.09
CA THR A 310 -6.41 15.21 -6.92
C THR A 310 -5.96 16.50 -6.23
N SER A 311 -6.30 16.66 -4.95
CA SER A 311 -5.90 17.85 -4.17
C SER A 311 -4.38 18.01 -4.07
N PHE A 312 -3.64 16.90 -3.99
CA PHE A 312 -2.18 16.95 -3.95
C PHE A 312 -1.61 17.32 -5.32
N VAL A 313 -2.09 16.73 -6.41
CA VAL A 313 -1.55 16.92 -7.78
C VAL A 313 -1.93 18.25 -8.43
N THR A 314 -2.91 18.97 -7.90
CA THR A 314 -3.33 20.29 -8.36
C THR A 314 -2.90 21.39 -7.38
N ILE A 315 -3.78 21.86 -6.49
CA ILE A 315 -3.55 22.97 -5.56
C ILE A 315 -2.30 22.75 -4.69
N GLY A 316 -2.04 21.51 -4.29
CA GLY A 316 -0.82 21.12 -3.58
C GLY A 316 0.44 21.37 -4.41
N GLN A 317 0.56 20.78 -5.60
CA GLN A 317 1.69 20.98 -6.50
C GLN A 317 1.85 22.44 -6.93
N ARG A 318 0.73 23.15 -7.15
CA ARG A 318 0.73 24.58 -7.50
C ARG A 318 1.42 25.40 -6.41
N LEU A 319 1.01 25.19 -5.14
CA LEU A 319 1.61 25.86 -3.99
C LEU A 319 3.09 25.49 -3.79
N LEU A 320 3.44 24.21 -3.97
CA LEU A 320 4.82 23.72 -3.87
C LEU A 320 5.74 24.33 -4.93
N ALA A 321 5.24 24.52 -6.15
CA ALA A 321 5.98 25.13 -7.26
C ALA A 321 6.11 26.64 -7.06
N ASN A 322 5.01 27.33 -6.72
CA ASN A 322 4.98 28.77 -6.54
C ASN A 322 3.89 29.17 -5.51
N PRO A 323 4.23 29.89 -4.42
CA PRO A 323 5.49 30.57 -4.13
C PRO A 323 6.51 29.74 -3.33
N LEU A 324 6.20 28.52 -2.90
CA LEU A 324 7.07 27.83 -1.93
C LEU A 324 8.41 27.35 -2.49
N LYS A 325 8.51 27.14 -3.82
CA LYS A 325 9.75 26.72 -4.52
C LYS A 325 10.42 25.49 -3.89
N VAL A 326 9.58 24.53 -3.46
CA VAL A 326 9.97 23.24 -2.86
C VAL A 326 9.21 22.08 -3.50
N ARG A 327 8.75 22.26 -4.75
CA ARG A 327 8.27 21.16 -5.58
C ARG A 327 9.45 20.26 -5.96
N PHE A 328 9.25 18.96 -5.80
CA PHE A 328 10.16 17.92 -6.26
C PHE A 328 9.46 16.99 -7.26
N HIS A 329 10.18 16.00 -7.76
CA HIS A 329 9.61 14.93 -8.57
C HIS A 329 9.01 13.86 -7.65
N TYR A 330 7.74 13.51 -7.82
CA TYR A 330 7.05 12.55 -6.92
C TYR A 330 6.63 11.26 -7.65
N GLY A 331 7.34 10.87 -8.71
CA GLY A 331 6.95 9.72 -9.57
C GLY A 331 5.72 10.00 -10.45
N HIS A 332 5.39 11.28 -10.61
CA HIS A 332 4.36 11.83 -11.49
C HIS A 332 4.90 11.84 -12.94
N PRO A 333 4.09 12.10 -13.98
CA PRO A 333 4.51 12.01 -15.39
C PRO A 333 5.43 13.17 -15.82
N ASP A 334 6.20 13.73 -14.91
CA ASP A 334 7.02 14.91 -15.14
C ASP A 334 7.96 14.72 -16.34
N VAL A 335 8.20 15.80 -17.08
CA VAL A 335 9.21 15.85 -18.13
C VAL A 335 10.48 16.47 -17.58
N PHE A 336 11.61 15.82 -17.81
CA PHE A 336 12.94 16.22 -17.40
C PHE A 336 13.71 16.82 -18.57
N ASP A 337 14.52 17.85 -18.29
CA ASP A 337 15.68 18.18 -19.13
C ASP A 337 16.67 17.02 -19.02
N ARG A 338 16.74 16.22 -20.08
CA ARG A 338 17.56 15.01 -20.12
C ARG A 338 19.05 15.33 -20.01
N LEU A 339 19.53 16.40 -20.65
CA LEU A 339 20.95 16.76 -20.67
C LEU A 339 21.41 17.16 -19.27
N PHE A 340 20.57 17.92 -18.56
CA PHE A 340 20.82 18.28 -17.18
C PHE A 340 20.93 17.05 -16.27
N HIS A 341 19.97 16.13 -16.34
CA HIS A 341 19.84 14.99 -15.41
C HIS A 341 20.82 13.85 -15.70
N LEU A 342 21.11 13.54 -16.96
CA LEU A 342 22.04 12.48 -17.35
C LEU A 342 23.44 12.67 -16.74
N THR A 343 23.88 13.91 -16.64
CA THR A 343 25.21 14.27 -16.13
C THR A 343 25.23 14.47 -14.61
N ARG A 344 24.09 14.36 -13.93
CA ARG A 344 23.91 14.78 -12.52
C ARG A 344 23.24 13.74 -11.61
N GLY A 345 23.29 12.46 -11.99
CA GLY A 345 22.82 11.36 -11.16
C GLY A 345 21.51 10.72 -11.62
N GLY A 346 21.03 11.05 -12.82
CA GLY A 346 19.89 10.40 -13.45
C GLY A 346 18.53 10.93 -12.99
N VAL A 347 17.49 10.13 -13.24
CA VAL A 347 16.08 10.47 -12.98
C VAL A 347 15.49 9.69 -11.78
N SER A 348 16.27 8.82 -11.16
CA SER A 348 15.93 8.13 -9.91
C SER A 348 17.16 7.54 -9.25
N LYS A 349 17.05 7.25 -7.95
CA LYS A 349 18.18 6.79 -7.13
C LYS A 349 18.05 5.33 -6.70
N ALA A 350 18.69 4.44 -7.45
CA ALA A 350 18.75 3.00 -7.14
C ALA A 350 19.45 2.73 -5.80
N SER A 351 18.86 1.85 -4.98
CA SER A 351 19.43 1.38 -3.70
C SER A 351 18.75 0.09 -3.27
N LYS A 352 19.51 -0.78 -2.61
CA LYS A 352 19.02 -2.08 -2.13
C LYS A 352 17.94 -1.95 -1.04
N THR A 353 18.04 -0.97 -0.15
CA THR A 353 17.18 -0.87 1.06
C THR A 353 17.06 0.53 1.69
N ILE A 354 17.43 1.63 1.00
CA ILE A 354 17.55 2.96 1.66
C ILE A 354 16.83 4.09 0.90
N ASN A 355 16.40 3.86 -0.35
CA ASN A 355 15.70 4.88 -1.14
C ASN A 355 14.41 4.27 -1.72
N LEU A 356 13.48 3.86 -0.84
CA LEU A 356 12.19 3.28 -1.22
C LEU A 356 11.30 4.27 -2.01
N SER A 357 11.49 5.57 -1.79
CA SER A 357 10.94 6.64 -2.63
C SER A 357 12.05 7.21 -3.51
N GLU A 358 12.49 6.43 -4.48
CA GLU A 358 13.61 6.70 -5.38
C GLU A 358 13.42 7.96 -6.23
N ASP A 359 12.18 8.26 -6.63
CA ASP A 359 11.82 9.32 -7.57
C ASP A 359 12.13 10.71 -6.99
N ILE A 360 11.83 10.93 -5.69
CA ILE A 360 12.01 12.23 -5.04
C ILE A 360 13.47 12.68 -4.96
N PHE A 361 14.40 11.73 -4.97
CA PHE A 361 15.82 12.04 -4.97
C PHE A 361 16.26 12.69 -6.27
N ALA A 362 15.56 12.48 -7.39
CA ALA A 362 15.82 13.22 -8.61
C ALA A 362 15.45 14.71 -8.45
N GLY A 363 14.32 14.98 -7.80
CA GLY A 363 13.93 16.34 -7.42
C GLY A 363 14.93 16.99 -6.45
N PHE A 364 15.36 16.27 -5.40
CA PHE A 364 16.38 16.76 -4.47
C PHE A 364 17.70 17.08 -5.18
N ASN A 365 18.17 16.17 -6.04
CA ASN A 365 19.39 16.37 -6.83
C ASN A 365 19.26 17.57 -7.78
N SER A 366 18.12 17.71 -8.45
CA SER A 366 17.85 18.87 -9.31
C SER A 366 17.99 20.17 -8.52
N THR A 367 17.28 20.30 -7.40
CA THR A 367 17.34 21.51 -6.57
C THR A 367 18.73 21.76 -5.97
N LEU A 368 19.43 20.72 -5.49
CA LEU A 368 20.81 20.83 -4.99
C LEU A 368 21.79 21.28 -6.06
N ARG A 369 21.52 20.95 -7.32
CA ARG A 369 22.28 21.34 -8.52
C ARG A 369 21.70 22.57 -9.21
N GLU A 370 20.96 23.38 -8.46
CA GLU A 370 20.47 24.67 -8.92
C GLU A 370 19.35 24.62 -9.98
N GLY A 371 18.81 23.43 -10.27
CA GLY A 371 17.67 23.24 -11.14
C GLY A 371 16.37 23.80 -10.56
N ASN A 372 15.46 24.17 -11.45
CA ASN A 372 14.12 24.65 -11.11
C ASN A 372 13.07 23.61 -11.49
N VAL A 373 12.00 23.52 -10.69
CA VAL A 373 10.94 22.53 -10.84
C VAL A 373 9.59 23.26 -10.88
N THR A 374 8.94 23.27 -12.04
CA THR A 374 7.68 24.00 -12.28
C THR A 374 6.48 23.05 -12.33
N HIS A 375 5.26 23.61 -12.34
CA HIS A 375 4.01 22.86 -12.44
C HIS A 375 3.02 23.54 -13.40
N HIS A 376 2.41 22.77 -14.29
CA HIS A 376 1.52 23.24 -15.36
C HIS A 376 0.27 22.37 -15.46
N GLU A 377 -0.93 22.96 -15.48
CA GLU A 377 -2.19 22.22 -15.35
C GLU A 377 -3.05 22.18 -16.62
N TYR A 378 -2.58 22.74 -17.74
CA TYR A 378 -3.30 22.70 -19.01
C TYR A 378 -3.18 21.35 -19.75
N ILE A 379 -2.29 20.47 -19.29
CA ILE A 379 -2.11 19.09 -19.74
C ILE A 379 -2.25 18.15 -18.56
N GLN A 380 -2.78 16.95 -18.80
CA GLN A 380 -2.93 15.91 -17.79
C GLN A 380 -2.78 14.50 -18.38
N VAL A 381 -2.51 13.52 -17.53
CA VAL A 381 -2.51 12.09 -17.87
C VAL A 381 -3.32 11.30 -16.85
N GLY A 382 -3.86 10.17 -17.29
CA GLY A 382 -4.58 9.25 -16.42
C GLY A 382 -3.65 8.45 -15.55
N LYS A 383 -4.06 8.17 -14.30
CA LYS A 383 -3.38 7.28 -13.38
C LYS A 383 -4.36 6.25 -12.81
N GLY A 384 -4.01 4.98 -12.93
CA GLY A 384 -4.72 3.89 -12.28
C GLY A 384 -4.25 3.73 -10.84
N ARG A 385 -5.18 3.74 -9.88
CA ARG A 385 -4.85 3.53 -8.47
C ARG A 385 -5.43 2.25 -7.91
N ASP A 386 -4.79 1.80 -6.84
CA ASP A 386 -5.26 0.73 -5.97
C ASP A 386 -6.56 1.15 -5.29
N VAL A 387 -7.48 0.21 -5.16
CA VAL A 387 -8.89 0.52 -4.92
C VAL A 387 -9.51 -0.26 -3.75
N GLY A 388 -8.78 -1.24 -3.20
CA GLY A 388 -9.10 -1.93 -1.95
C GLY A 388 -8.24 -1.46 -0.76
N LEU A 389 -8.75 -1.58 0.47
CA LEU A 389 -8.09 -1.08 1.68
C LEU A 389 -6.68 -1.65 1.88
N ASN A 390 -6.48 -2.94 1.61
CA ASN A 390 -5.19 -3.62 1.76
C ASN A 390 -4.14 -3.06 0.81
N GLN A 391 -4.52 -2.84 -0.45
CA GLN A 391 -3.63 -2.29 -1.47
C GLN A 391 -3.28 -0.83 -1.13
N ILE A 392 -4.29 -0.01 -0.79
CA ILE A 392 -4.11 1.39 -0.38
C ILE A 392 -3.20 1.48 0.85
N SER A 393 -3.42 0.62 1.85
CA SER A 393 -2.60 0.61 3.08
C SER A 393 -1.15 0.20 2.81
N LEU A 394 -0.90 -0.73 1.87
CA LEU A 394 0.45 -1.09 1.45
C LEU A 394 1.13 0.06 0.69
N PHE A 395 0.40 0.78 -0.16
CA PHE A 395 0.88 1.98 -0.82
C PHE A 395 1.26 3.07 0.18
N GLU A 396 0.38 3.36 1.14
CA GLU A 396 0.64 4.34 2.20
C GLU A 396 1.79 3.92 3.13
N ALA A 397 1.94 2.62 3.39
CA ALA A 397 3.10 2.07 4.08
C ALA A 397 4.41 2.31 3.30
N LYS A 398 4.39 2.17 1.96
CA LYS A 398 5.53 2.48 1.09
C LYS A 398 5.92 3.95 1.26
N ILE A 399 4.98 4.88 1.09
CA ILE A 399 5.30 6.31 1.18
C ILE A 399 5.80 6.68 2.59
N ALA A 400 5.17 6.15 3.64
CA ALA A 400 5.57 6.43 5.02
C ALA A 400 6.99 5.91 5.34
N ASN A 401 7.32 4.69 4.88
CA ASN A 401 8.67 4.16 4.99
C ASN A 401 9.68 5.03 4.22
N GLY A 402 9.38 5.36 2.96
CA GLY A 402 10.26 6.19 2.13
C GLY A 402 10.49 7.58 2.72
N ASN A 403 9.49 8.19 3.35
CA ASN A 403 9.67 9.45 4.08
C ASN A 403 10.51 9.30 5.36
N GLY A 404 10.41 8.16 6.04
CA GLY A 404 11.31 7.82 7.15
C GLY A 404 12.77 7.77 6.69
N GLU A 405 13.03 7.16 5.54
CA GLU A 405 14.37 7.12 4.93
C GLU A 405 14.84 8.49 4.45
N GLN A 406 13.96 9.29 3.83
CA GLN A 406 14.25 10.67 3.42
C GLN A 406 14.69 11.52 4.62
N THR A 407 14.02 11.37 5.77
CA THR A 407 14.35 12.06 7.02
C THR A 407 15.77 11.74 7.49
N LEU A 408 16.22 10.50 7.27
CA LEU A 408 17.56 10.02 7.61
C LEU A 408 18.59 10.26 6.48
N SER A 409 18.18 10.84 5.35
CA SER A 409 19.01 10.94 4.15
C SER A 409 19.99 12.12 4.20
N ARG A 410 21.15 11.93 3.57
CA ARG A 410 22.14 13.00 3.37
C ARG A 410 21.65 14.09 2.43
N ASP A 411 20.72 13.77 1.52
CA ASP A 411 20.22 14.69 0.52
C ASP A 411 19.31 15.74 1.16
N LEU A 412 18.41 15.31 2.06
CA LEU A 412 17.60 16.23 2.86
C LEU A 412 18.46 17.09 3.80
N TYR A 413 19.48 16.50 4.43
CA TYR A 413 20.45 17.26 5.23
C TYR A 413 21.13 18.38 4.41
N ARG A 414 21.56 18.08 3.17
CA ARG A 414 22.18 19.08 2.28
C ARG A 414 21.19 20.13 1.80
N LEU A 415 19.95 19.76 1.51
CA LEU A 415 18.89 20.70 1.15
C LEU A 415 18.64 21.69 2.28
N GLY A 416 18.51 21.20 3.51
CA GLY A 416 18.32 22.04 4.69
C GLY A 416 19.42 23.08 4.90
N HIS A 417 20.67 22.78 4.53
CA HIS A 417 21.78 23.75 4.62
C HIS A 417 21.80 24.77 3.47
N ARG A 418 21.08 24.53 2.37
CA ARG A 418 21.04 25.40 1.19
C ARG A 418 19.75 26.21 1.07
N PHE A 419 18.68 25.80 1.74
CA PHE A 419 17.44 26.55 1.78
C PHE A 419 17.55 27.75 2.73
N ASP A 420 16.94 28.86 2.32
CA ASP A 420 16.60 29.93 3.25
C ASP A 420 15.56 29.45 4.27
N PHE A 421 15.33 30.27 5.30
CA PHE A 421 14.41 29.93 6.38
C PHE A 421 13.00 29.55 5.89
N PHE A 422 12.45 30.25 4.91
CA PHE A 422 11.08 30.02 4.42
C PHE A 422 11.00 28.74 3.58
N ARG A 423 11.96 28.50 2.70
CA ARG A 423 12.03 27.25 1.92
C ARG A 423 12.33 26.05 2.80
N MET A 424 13.15 26.21 3.84
CA MET A 424 13.40 25.15 4.82
C MET A 424 12.10 24.80 5.58
N LEU A 425 11.36 25.81 6.06
CA LEU A 425 10.09 25.60 6.74
C LEU A 425 9.04 24.98 5.81
N SER A 426 8.98 25.44 4.56
CA SER A 426 8.10 24.89 3.53
C SER A 426 8.41 23.43 3.27
N CYS A 427 9.68 23.11 3.01
CA CYS A 427 10.14 21.75 2.79
C CYS A 427 9.83 20.86 4.00
N TYR A 428 10.06 21.35 5.23
CA TYR A 428 9.69 20.61 6.43
C TYR A 428 8.19 20.29 6.43
N PHE A 429 7.30 21.29 6.33
CA PHE A 429 5.86 21.05 6.43
C PHE A 429 5.29 20.18 5.30
N THR A 430 5.86 20.27 4.10
CA THR A 430 5.30 19.60 2.92
C THR A 430 5.91 18.22 2.63
N THR A 431 7.06 17.90 3.23
CA THR A 431 7.72 16.59 3.09
C THR A 431 7.73 15.84 4.42
N VAL A 432 8.88 15.82 5.11
CA VAL A 432 9.11 15.01 6.31
C VAL A 432 8.28 15.43 7.54
N GLY A 433 7.97 16.72 7.66
CA GLY A 433 7.24 17.30 8.78
C GLY A 433 5.78 16.84 8.84
N PHE A 434 5.15 16.52 7.70
CA PHE A 434 3.81 15.95 7.68
C PHE A 434 3.77 14.58 8.39
N TYR A 435 4.71 13.69 8.06
CA TYR A 435 4.81 12.36 8.68
C TYR A 435 5.29 12.43 10.12
N PHE A 436 6.21 13.35 10.43
CA PHE A 436 6.65 13.61 11.79
C PHE A 436 5.51 14.12 12.68
N SER A 437 4.71 15.08 12.19
CA SER A 437 3.56 15.62 12.91
C SER A 437 2.46 14.56 13.11
N THR A 438 2.25 13.70 12.12
CA THR A 438 1.37 12.52 12.22
C THR A 438 1.82 11.59 13.34
N LEU A 439 3.12 11.26 13.39
CA LEU A 439 3.71 10.46 14.45
C LEU A 439 3.53 11.11 15.84
N LEU A 440 3.84 12.41 15.96
CA LEU A 440 3.65 13.15 17.21
C LEU A 440 2.19 13.18 17.66
N THR A 441 1.25 13.27 16.72
CA THR A 441 -0.19 13.27 17.03
C THR A 441 -0.60 11.97 17.72
N VAL A 442 -0.20 10.82 17.17
CA VAL A 442 -0.48 9.51 17.78
C VAL A 442 0.28 9.33 19.09
N LEU A 443 1.55 9.71 19.16
CA LEU A 443 2.34 9.65 20.40
C LEU A 443 1.71 10.50 21.51
N THR A 444 1.13 11.65 21.18
CA THR A 444 0.44 12.51 22.14
C THR A 444 -0.78 11.80 22.75
N VAL A 445 -1.51 11.00 21.98
CA VAL A 445 -2.63 10.18 22.51
C VAL A 445 -2.11 9.16 23.54
N TYR A 446 -0.99 8.49 23.24
CA TYR A 446 -0.36 7.56 24.18
C TYR A 446 0.14 8.27 25.45
N VAL A 447 0.87 9.37 25.31
CA VAL A 447 1.38 10.16 26.45
C VAL A 447 0.22 10.69 27.28
N PHE A 448 -0.86 11.14 26.63
CA PHE A 448 -2.06 11.62 27.31
C PHE A 448 -2.72 10.51 28.12
N LEU A 449 -2.99 9.34 27.54
CA LEU A 449 -3.66 8.24 28.24
C LEU A 449 -2.79 7.63 29.34
N TYR A 450 -1.51 7.36 29.09
CA TYR A 450 -0.61 6.84 30.12
C TYR A 450 -0.37 7.87 31.22
N GLY A 451 -0.18 9.15 30.87
CA GLY A 451 -0.05 10.23 31.84
C GLY A 451 -1.29 10.35 32.72
N ARG A 452 -2.49 10.30 32.12
CA ARG A 452 -3.76 10.26 32.85
C ARG A 452 -3.86 9.07 33.77
N LEU A 453 -3.56 7.88 33.25
CA LEU A 453 -3.58 6.68 34.03
C LEU A 453 -2.66 6.77 35.25
N TYR A 454 -1.45 7.30 35.10
CA TYR A 454 -0.52 7.45 36.22
C TYR A 454 -1.01 8.47 37.27
N LEU A 455 -1.73 9.51 36.86
CA LEU A 455 -2.39 10.45 37.78
C LEU A 455 -3.54 9.79 38.56
N VAL A 456 -4.38 8.99 37.87
CA VAL A 456 -5.45 8.21 38.52
C VAL A 456 -4.85 7.24 39.53
N LEU A 457 -3.90 6.41 39.08
CA LEU A 457 -3.38 5.31 39.88
C LEU A 457 -2.55 5.80 41.08
N SER A 458 -1.92 6.97 40.99
CA SER A 458 -1.20 7.59 42.12
C SER A 458 -2.11 8.27 43.14
N GLY A 459 -3.39 8.47 42.84
CA GLY A 459 -4.31 9.28 43.65
C GLY A 459 -4.05 10.79 43.57
N LEU A 460 -3.07 11.22 42.76
CA LEU A 460 -2.78 12.64 42.55
C LEU A 460 -3.94 13.34 41.84
N GLU A 461 -4.70 12.62 41.00
CA GLU A 461 -5.90 13.18 40.36
C GLU A 461 -6.97 13.56 41.39
N GLN A 462 -7.18 12.78 42.45
CA GLN A 462 -8.09 13.15 43.54
C GLN A 462 -7.59 14.40 44.29
N GLY A 463 -6.27 14.48 44.56
CA GLY A 463 -5.65 15.65 45.19
C GLY A 463 -5.77 16.93 44.35
N LEU A 464 -5.45 16.85 43.06
CA LEU A 464 -5.66 17.94 42.10
C LEU A 464 -7.14 18.30 41.96
N SER A 465 -8.03 17.32 42.17
CA SER A 465 -9.47 17.53 42.07
C SER A 465 -10.07 18.38 43.18
N ALA A 466 -9.42 18.39 44.35
CA ALA A 466 -9.77 19.23 45.47
C ALA A 466 -9.39 20.71 45.26
N GLU A 467 -8.46 21.01 44.35
CA GLU A 467 -7.95 22.36 44.11
C GLU A 467 -8.89 23.18 43.17
N PRO A 468 -9.53 24.27 43.64
CA PRO A 468 -10.53 25.01 42.84
C PRO A 468 -9.97 25.64 41.56
N ALA A 469 -8.70 26.10 41.60
CA ALA A 469 -8.02 26.77 40.50
C ALA A 469 -7.78 25.86 39.28
N ILE A 470 -7.63 24.56 39.51
CA ILE A 470 -7.39 23.58 38.44
C ILE A 470 -8.74 23.03 37.92
N ARG A 471 -9.79 23.01 38.77
CA ARG A 471 -11.11 22.41 38.48
C ARG A 471 -11.87 23.12 37.38
N HIS A 472 -11.64 24.43 37.28
CA HIS A 472 -12.33 25.32 36.37
C HIS A 472 -11.40 25.85 35.26
N ASN A 473 -10.35 25.10 34.88
CA ASN A 473 -9.46 25.49 33.78
C ASN A 473 -10.14 25.31 32.41
N LYS A 474 -11.05 26.25 32.10
CA LYS A 474 -11.80 26.35 30.85
C LYS A 474 -10.90 26.46 29.62
N PRO A 475 -9.78 27.22 29.63
CA PRO A 475 -8.84 27.26 28.51
C PRO A 475 -8.29 25.87 28.14
N LEU A 476 -7.88 25.08 29.13
CA LEU A 476 -7.36 23.72 28.90
C LEU A 476 -8.44 22.78 28.36
N GLN A 477 -9.70 22.92 28.80
CA GLN A 477 -10.82 22.14 28.27
C GLN A 477 -11.10 22.47 26.80
N VAL A 478 -11.09 23.76 26.44
CA VAL A 478 -11.31 24.21 25.06
C VAL A 478 -10.15 23.78 24.14
N ALA A 479 -8.89 23.87 24.61
CA ALA A 479 -7.73 23.42 23.84
C ALA A 479 -7.78 21.91 23.53
N LEU A 480 -8.19 21.07 24.49
CA LEU A 480 -8.28 19.62 24.28
C LEU A 480 -9.50 19.22 23.44
N ALA A 481 -10.64 19.91 23.61
CA ALA A 481 -11.83 19.68 22.79
C ALA A 481 -11.60 20.07 21.32
N SER A 482 -10.96 21.22 21.07
CA SER A 482 -10.59 21.67 19.72
C SER A 482 -9.59 20.72 19.06
N GLN A 483 -8.59 20.24 19.80
CA GLN A 483 -7.66 19.21 19.32
C GLN A 483 -8.40 17.93 18.91
N SER A 484 -9.36 17.46 19.71
CA SER A 484 -10.11 16.23 19.44
C SER A 484 -10.97 16.34 18.17
N PHE A 485 -11.60 17.50 17.94
CA PHE A 485 -12.37 17.76 16.72
C PHE A 485 -11.48 17.85 15.47
N VAL A 486 -10.31 18.50 15.59
CA VAL A 486 -9.33 18.60 14.51
C VAL A 486 -8.72 17.22 14.17
N GLN A 487 -8.51 16.36 15.16
CA GLN A 487 -7.93 15.01 15.00
C GLN A 487 -8.83 14.01 14.25
N ILE A 488 -10.16 14.21 14.21
CA ILE A 488 -11.10 13.32 13.51
C ILE A 488 -10.99 13.44 11.96
N GLY A 489 -10.06 14.26 11.46
CA GLY A 489 -9.76 14.35 10.03
C GLY A 489 -10.48 15.48 9.30
N PHE A 490 -11.24 16.32 10.00
CA PHE A 490 -11.94 17.46 9.41
C PHE A 490 -10.97 18.44 8.71
N LEU A 491 -9.82 18.75 9.32
CA LEU A 491 -8.80 19.58 8.67
C LEU A 491 -8.11 18.88 7.51
N MET A 492 -7.98 17.55 7.53
CA MET A 492 -7.45 16.81 6.38
C MET A 492 -8.41 16.82 5.18
N ALA A 493 -9.70 17.04 5.44
CA ALA A 493 -10.71 17.16 4.38
C ALA A 493 -10.83 18.57 3.78
N LEU A 494 -10.29 19.60 4.44
CA LEU A 494 -10.40 20.98 3.96
C LEU A 494 -9.76 21.19 2.58
N PRO A 495 -8.52 20.73 2.30
CA PRO A 495 -7.94 20.88 0.96
C PRO A 495 -8.80 20.22 -0.13
N MET A 496 -9.37 19.05 0.17
CA MET A 496 -10.28 18.35 -0.76
C MET A 496 -11.56 19.13 -1.02
N MET A 497 -12.18 19.69 0.03
CA MET A 497 -13.37 20.54 -0.14
C MET A 497 -13.08 21.80 -0.96
N MET A 498 -11.92 22.42 -0.73
CA MET A 498 -11.51 23.60 -1.48
C MET A 498 -11.27 23.25 -2.95
N GLU A 499 -10.61 22.13 -3.23
CA GLU A 499 -10.35 21.68 -4.59
C GLU A 499 -11.64 21.38 -5.35
N ILE A 500 -12.54 20.57 -4.77
CA ILE A 500 -13.85 20.28 -5.36
C ILE A 500 -14.66 21.58 -5.52
N GLY A 501 -14.53 22.51 -4.58
CA GLY A 501 -15.19 23.81 -4.61
C GLY A 501 -14.74 24.67 -5.78
N LEU A 502 -13.43 24.65 -6.09
CA LEU A 502 -12.83 25.40 -7.20
C LEU A 502 -13.11 24.74 -8.56
N GLU A 503 -13.06 23.42 -8.66
CA GLU A 503 -13.27 22.71 -9.94
C GLU A 503 -14.74 22.51 -10.30
N ARG A 504 -15.60 22.20 -9.32
CA ARG A 504 -17.00 21.76 -9.53
C ARG A 504 -18.04 22.63 -8.83
N GLY A 505 -17.60 23.69 -8.15
CA GLY A 505 -18.44 24.62 -7.40
C GLY A 505 -18.71 24.21 -5.94
N PHE A 506 -18.84 25.21 -5.08
CA PHE A 506 -18.99 25.02 -3.62
C PHE A 506 -20.24 24.23 -3.19
N ARG A 507 -21.33 24.30 -3.95
CA ARG A 507 -22.54 23.50 -3.67
C ARG A 507 -22.26 22.00 -3.84
N THR A 508 -21.58 21.64 -4.92
CA THR A 508 -21.14 20.27 -5.20
C THR A 508 -20.16 19.82 -4.13
N ALA A 509 -19.19 20.66 -3.76
CA ALA A 509 -18.23 20.37 -2.70
C ALA A 509 -18.90 20.06 -1.35
N LEU A 510 -19.91 20.84 -0.96
CA LEU A 510 -20.65 20.58 0.28
C LEU A 510 -21.43 19.25 0.22
N SER A 511 -22.10 18.97 -0.90
CA SER A 511 -22.83 17.72 -1.11
C SER A 511 -21.90 16.51 -1.10
N GLU A 512 -20.77 16.58 -1.81
CA GLU A 512 -19.76 15.53 -1.84
C GLU A 512 -19.14 15.34 -0.45
N PHE A 513 -18.85 16.41 0.28
CA PHE A 513 -18.33 16.30 1.64
C PHE A 513 -19.28 15.56 2.57
N ILE A 514 -20.58 15.87 2.54
CA ILE A 514 -21.60 15.15 3.34
C ILE A 514 -21.63 13.67 2.95
N LEU A 515 -21.61 13.37 1.64
CA LEU A 515 -21.60 11.99 1.15
C LEU A 515 -20.34 11.23 1.61
N MET A 516 -19.16 11.86 1.62
CA MET A 516 -17.93 11.27 2.15
C MET A 516 -18.07 10.90 3.63
N GLN A 517 -18.70 11.76 4.43
CA GLN A 517 -18.94 11.46 5.85
C GLN A 517 -19.86 10.25 6.04
N LEU A 518 -20.94 10.17 5.26
CA LEU A 518 -21.89 9.06 5.29
C LEU A 518 -21.27 7.73 4.85
N GLN A 519 -20.29 7.78 3.94
CA GLN A 519 -19.53 6.62 3.47
C GLN A 519 -18.32 6.25 4.38
N LEU A 520 -18.24 6.83 5.58
CA LEU A 520 -17.23 6.55 6.59
C LEU A 520 -15.80 7.01 6.24
N ALA A 521 -15.65 8.11 5.51
CA ALA A 521 -14.34 8.73 5.27
C ALA A 521 -13.52 9.00 6.56
N PRO A 522 -14.12 9.44 7.70
CA PRO A 522 -13.36 9.61 8.95
C PRO A 522 -12.72 8.31 9.47
N VAL A 523 -13.40 7.17 9.29
CA VAL A 523 -12.87 5.84 9.66
C VAL A 523 -11.68 5.51 8.76
N PHE A 524 -11.82 5.74 7.45
CA PHE A 524 -10.73 5.51 6.50
C PHE A 524 -9.48 6.36 6.78
N PHE A 525 -9.63 7.67 6.98
CA PHE A 525 -8.49 8.57 7.22
C PHE A 525 -7.83 8.33 8.59
N THR A 526 -8.63 8.05 9.63
CA THR A 526 -8.12 7.69 10.97
C THR A 526 -7.38 6.36 10.94
N PHE A 527 -7.82 5.40 10.13
CA PHE A 527 -7.09 4.15 9.90
C PHE A 527 -5.76 4.40 9.20
N THR A 528 -5.77 5.18 8.11
CA THR A 528 -4.56 5.53 7.34
C THR A 528 -3.52 6.27 8.18
N LEU A 529 -3.94 7.09 9.15
CA LEU A 529 -3.06 7.72 10.15
C LEU A 529 -2.24 6.70 10.94
N GLY A 530 -2.85 5.56 11.31
CA GLY A 530 -2.20 4.45 12.01
C GLY A 530 -1.12 3.79 11.16
N THR A 531 -1.41 3.54 9.88
CA THR A 531 -0.46 3.05 8.87
C THR A 531 0.75 3.98 8.76
N LYS A 532 0.50 5.27 8.46
CA LYS A 532 1.56 6.29 8.29
C LYS A 532 2.47 6.34 9.52
N THR A 533 1.88 6.44 10.70
CA THR A 533 2.60 6.48 11.97
C THR A 533 3.46 5.24 12.21
N HIS A 534 2.90 4.03 12.00
CA HIS A 534 3.61 2.79 12.28
C HIS A 534 4.85 2.63 11.41
N TYR A 535 4.70 2.79 10.10
CA TYR A 535 5.76 2.53 9.13
C TYR A 535 6.82 3.64 9.15
N TYR A 536 6.42 4.91 9.28
CA TYR A 536 7.35 6.02 9.48
C TYR A 536 8.17 5.87 10.75
N GLY A 537 7.52 5.66 11.90
CA GLY A 537 8.21 5.51 13.20
C GLY A 537 9.13 4.29 13.27
N ARG A 538 8.71 3.16 12.67
CA ARG A 538 9.54 1.94 12.58
C ARG A 538 10.81 2.21 11.77
N THR A 539 10.69 2.90 10.64
CA THR A 539 11.83 3.23 9.78
C THR A 539 12.80 4.19 10.48
N LEU A 540 12.29 5.17 11.23
CA LEU A 540 13.14 6.06 12.03
C LEU A 540 13.94 5.34 13.13
N LEU A 541 13.31 4.38 13.82
CA LEU A 541 13.96 3.67 14.93
C LEU A 541 14.93 2.58 14.48
N HIS A 542 14.55 1.83 13.45
CA HIS A 542 15.22 0.58 13.09
C HIS A 542 15.83 0.59 11.68
N GLY A 543 15.41 1.52 10.82
CA GLY A 543 15.73 1.49 9.40
C GLY A 543 15.22 0.23 8.70
N GLY A 544 15.82 -0.08 7.54
CA GLY A 544 15.58 -1.32 6.82
C GLY A 544 14.14 -1.46 6.31
N ALA A 545 13.59 -0.37 5.75
CA ALA A 545 12.31 -0.45 5.08
C ALA A 545 12.37 -1.51 3.98
N LYS A 546 11.34 -2.35 3.93
CA LYS A 546 11.21 -3.36 2.88
C LYS A 546 10.07 -2.97 1.98
N TYR A 547 10.33 -2.98 0.69
CA TYR A 547 9.28 -2.93 -0.30
C TYR A 547 8.35 -4.12 -0.12
N ARG A 548 7.06 -3.84 -0.06
CA ARG A 548 6.01 -4.85 -0.23
C ARG A 548 5.28 -4.46 -1.48
N ALA A 549 5.23 -5.37 -2.45
CA ALA A 549 4.51 -5.15 -3.68
C ALA A 549 3.05 -4.81 -3.36
N THR A 550 2.56 -3.69 -3.89
CA THR A 550 1.13 -3.42 -3.91
C THR A 550 0.55 -4.27 -5.04
N GLY A 551 -0.36 -5.18 -4.72
CA GLY A 551 -1.07 -5.93 -5.74
C GLY A 551 -1.99 -4.99 -6.53
N ARG A 552 -2.09 -5.13 -7.85
CA ARG A 552 -2.95 -4.31 -8.73
C ARG A 552 -4.21 -5.05 -9.20
N GLY A 553 -4.76 -5.91 -8.33
CA GLY A 553 -5.99 -6.66 -8.59
C GLY A 553 -7.26 -5.80 -8.46
N PHE A 554 -8.37 -6.34 -8.96
CA PHE A 554 -9.70 -5.70 -8.85
C PHE A 554 -10.26 -5.75 -7.42
N VAL A 555 -11.01 -4.73 -6.99
CA VAL A 555 -11.49 -4.50 -5.60
C VAL A 555 -12.45 -5.57 -5.09
N VAL A 556 -13.11 -6.30 -5.98
CA VAL A 556 -14.32 -7.06 -5.65
C VAL A 556 -14.01 -8.29 -4.77
N PHE A 557 -12.74 -8.59 -4.55
CA PHE A 557 -12.35 -9.81 -3.85
C PHE A 557 -12.34 -9.62 -2.34
N HIS A 558 -13.04 -10.53 -1.66
CA HIS A 558 -12.99 -10.68 -0.21
C HIS A 558 -11.56 -11.05 0.24
N ALA A 559 -10.99 -10.26 1.14
CA ALA A 559 -9.72 -10.58 1.79
C ALA A 559 -9.97 -11.43 3.05
N LYS A 560 -9.30 -12.58 3.15
CA LYS A 560 -9.49 -13.51 4.27
C LYS A 560 -9.09 -12.88 5.59
N PHE A 561 -9.76 -13.26 6.69
CA PHE A 561 -9.42 -12.78 8.04
C PHE A 561 -7.93 -12.96 8.38
N ALA A 562 -7.33 -14.11 8.02
CA ALA A 562 -5.91 -14.36 8.27
C ALA A 562 -4.99 -13.38 7.53
N GLU A 563 -5.36 -12.95 6.31
CA GLU A 563 -4.62 -11.95 5.55
C GLU A 563 -4.69 -10.58 6.22
N ASN A 564 -5.90 -10.11 6.55
CA ASN A 564 -6.11 -8.85 7.26
C ASN A 564 -5.38 -8.84 8.61
N TYR A 565 -5.43 -9.95 9.35
CA TYR A 565 -4.69 -10.12 10.60
C TYR A 565 -3.18 -9.97 10.42
N ARG A 566 -2.60 -10.65 9.41
CA ARG A 566 -1.16 -10.57 9.13
C ARG A 566 -0.70 -9.17 8.71
N LEU A 567 -1.55 -8.43 7.99
CA LEU A 567 -1.25 -7.08 7.53
C LEU A 567 -1.32 -6.06 8.68
N TYR A 568 -2.35 -6.14 9.53
CA TYR A 568 -2.67 -5.08 10.49
C TYR A 568 -2.37 -5.39 11.97
N SER A 569 -2.01 -6.62 12.33
CA SER A 569 -1.74 -7.02 13.73
C SER A 569 -0.80 -6.05 14.46
N ARG A 570 0.37 -5.73 13.88
CA ARG A 570 1.38 -4.85 14.50
C ARG A 570 1.13 -3.35 14.31
N SER A 571 0.51 -2.97 13.19
CA SER A 571 0.31 -1.56 12.85
C SER A 571 -0.90 -0.96 13.54
N HIS A 572 -1.97 -1.75 13.72
CA HIS A 572 -3.26 -1.29 14.23
C HIS A 572 -3.76 -2.13 15.41
N PHE A 573 -3.89 -3.45 15.28
CA PHE A 573 -4.65 -4.24 16.27
C PHE A 573 -4.03 -4.25 17.66
N VAL A 574 -2.72 -4.52 17.76
CA VAL A 574 -2.00 -4.45 19.05
C VAL A 574 -2.14 -3.05 19.67
N LYS A 575 -2.02 -2.01 18.86
CA LYS A 575 -2.10 -0.62 19.32
C LYS A 575 -3.51 -0.25 19.76
N GLY A 576 -4.53 -0.65 19.00
CA GLY A 576 -5.93 -0.44 19.31
C GLY A 576 -6.35 -1.17 20.58
N ILE A 577 -5.90 -2.41 20.78
CA ILE A 577 -6.15 -3.17 22.01
C ILE A 577 -5.42 -2.53 23.20
N GLU A 578 -4.19 -2.05 23.05
CA GLU A 578 -3.48 -1.33 24.11
C GLU A 578 -4.26 -0.07 24.54
N LEU A 579 -4.70 0.75 23.58
CA LEU A 579 -5.49 1.94 23.86
C LEU A 579 -6.87 1.61 24.45
N MET A 580 -7.52 0.54 23.98
CA MET A 580 -8.77 0.03 24.54
C MET A 580 -8.60 -0.34 26.01
N ILE A 581 -7.54 -1.08 26.35
CA ILE A 581 -7.23 -1.46 27.74
C ILE A 581 -7.03 -0.21 28.60
N LEU A 582 -6.26 0.77 28.13
CA LEU A 582 -6.04 2.03 28.86
C LEU A 582 -7.35 2.78 29.11
N LEU A 583 -8.23 2.85 28.11
CA LEU A 583 -9.54 3.51 28.25
C LEU A 583 -10.46 2.77 29.23
N LEU A 584 -10.49 1.43 29.19
CA LEU A 584 -11.27 0.62 30.13
C LEU A 584 -10.79 0.83 31.56
N VAL A 585 -9.48 0.83 31.78
CA VAL A 585 -8.89 1.08 33.11
C VAL A 585 -9.23 2.48 33.58
N TYR A 586 -9.08 3.48 32.71
CA TYR A 586 -9.43 4.86 33.02
C TYR A 586 -10.92 5.00 33.36
N GLN A 587 -11.81 4.28 32.68
CA GLN A 587 -13.24 4.28 32.99
C GLN A 587 -13.58 3.61 34.33
N ILE A 588 -12.78 2.61 34.76
CA ILE A 588 -12.99 1.90 36.02
C ILE A 588 -12.49 2.69 37.23
N PHE A 589 -11.32 3.34 37.11
CA PHE A 589 -10.65 3.99 38.23
C PHE A 589 -10.67 5.52 38.20
N GLY A 590 -10.97 6.12 37.05
CA GLY A 590 -10.95 7.58 36.89
C GLY A 590 -12.15 8.25 37.57
N GLU A 591 -11.88 9.30 38.33
CA GLU A 591 -12.91 10.22 38.82
C GLU A 591 -12.99 11.43 37.88
N SER A 592 -14.18 11.70 37.33
CA SER A 592 -14.34 12.74 36.30
C SER A 592 -14.24 14.13 36.93
N TYR A 593 -13.03 14.67 36.95
CA TYR A 593 -12.71 16.01 37.46
C TYR A 593 -13.23 17.17 36.59
N ARG A 594 -13.47 16.90 35.30
CA ARG A 594 -13.83 17.91 34.30
C ARG A 594 -15.33 17.89 34.03
N GLY A 595 -15.85 18.99 33.47
CA GLY A 595 -17.24 19.04 33.02
C GLY A 595 -17.58 17.83 32.13
N PRO A 596 -18.77 17.21 32.27
CA PRO A 596 -19.13 15.96 31.59
C PRO A 596 -18.86 15.97 30.08
N VAL A 597 -19.06 17.14 29.46
CA VAL A 597 -18.88 17.37 28.02
C VAL A 597 -17.42 17.22 27.57
N ALA A 598 -16.45 17.78 28.30
CA ALA A 598 -15.04 17.73 27.90
C ALA A 598 -14.44 16.34 28.07
N TYR A 599 -14.85 15.62 29.13
CA TYR A 599 -14.51 14.22 29.32
C TYR A 599 -15.06 13.38 28.16
N LEU A 600 -16.35 13.53 27.86
CA LEU A 600 -17.05 12.78 26.81
C LEU A 600 -16.41 13.00 25.44
N LEU A 601 -16.14 14.25 25.04
CA LEU A 601 -15.54 14.58 23.74
C LEU A 601 -14.16 13.95 23.54
N ILE A 602 -13.29 14.01 24.55
CA ILE A 602 -11.95 13.42 24.46
C ILE A 602 -12.05 11.90 24.41
N THR A 603 -12.80 11.28 25.32
CA THR A 603 -12.91 9.80 25.36
C THR A 603 -13.57 9.24 24.11
N ILE A 604 -14.60 9.90 23.56
CA ILE A 604 -15.27 9.45 22.33
C ILE A 604 -14.29 9.48 21.15
N SER A 605 -13.48 10.53 21.02
CA SER A 605 -12.51 10.61 19.90
C SER A 605 -11.47 9.48 19.93
N ILE A 606 -11.00 9.10 21.13
CA ILE A 606 -10.04 7.99 21.28
C ILE A 606 -10.75 6.64 21.09
N TRP A 607 -11.97 6.46 21.61
CA TRP A 607 -12.79 5.27 21.35
C TRP A 607 -13.08 5.10 19.86
N PHE A 608 -13.34 6.20 19.14
CA PHE A 608 -13.51 6.19 17.69
C PHE A 608 -12.23 5.74 16.98
N MET A 609 -11.06 6.23 17.40
CA MET A 609 -9.77 5.77 16.86
C MET A 609 -9.54 4.27 17.14
N VAL A 610 -9.85 3.79 18.36
CA VAL A 610 -9.77 2.37 18.72
C VAL A 610 -10.67 1.52 17.84
N GLY A 611 -11.96 1.87 17.75
CA GLY A 611 -12.93 1.13 16.92
C GLY A 611 -12.50 1.10 15.46
N THR A 612 -12.00 2.22 14.95
CA THR A 612 -11.47 2.33 13.59
C THR A 612 -10.27 1.39 13.37
N TRP A 613 -9.26 1.43 14.24
CA TRP A 613 -8.06 0.60 14.09
C TRP A 613 -8.34 -0.90 14.21
N LEU A 614 -9.34 -1.30 14.99
CA LEU A 614 -9.72 -2.70 15.16
C LEU A 614 -10.61 -3.22 14.02
N PHE A 615 -11.54 -2.41 13.52
CA PHE A 615 -12.63 -2.91 12.67
C PHE A 615 -12.69 -2.36 11.24
N ALA A 616 -11.96 -1.30 10.89
CA ALA A 616 -11.92 -0.78 9.52
C ALA A 616 -11.51 -1.85 8.47
N PRO A 617 -10.55 -2.76 8.74
CA PRO A 617 -10.21 -3.83 7.80
C PRO A 617 -11.35 -4.76 7.45
N PHE A 618 -12.32 -4.96 8.35
CA PHE A 618 -13.47 -5.81 8.10
C PHE A 618 -14.64 -5.02 7.52
N LEU A 619 -14.80 -3.77 7.97
CA LEU A 619 -15.83 -2.85 7.50
C LEU A 619 -15.67 -2.49 6.02
N PHE A 620 -14.43 -2.32 5.56
CA PHE A 620 -14.15 -2.03 4.16
C PHE A 620 -13.76 -3.26 3.32
N ASN A 621 -13.96 -4.46 3.86
CA ASN A 621 -13.73 -5.71 3.13
C ASN A 621 -15.03 -6.16 2.44
N PRO A 622 -15.05 -6.32 1.12
CA PRO A 622 -16.20 -6.91 0.43
C PRO A 622 -16.58 -8.26 1.04
N SER A 623 -17.88 -8.50 1.24
CA SER A 623 -18.38 -9.73 1.87
C SER A 623 -17.87 -9.94 3.32
N GLY A 624 -17.35 -8.91 3.98
CA GLY A 624 -16.71 -9.00 5.30
C GLY A 624 -17.65 -9.39 6.44
N PHE A 625 -18.96 -9.32 6.23
CA PHE A 625 -19.99 -9.75 7.19
C PHE A 625 -20.92 -10.84 6.62
N GLU A 626 -20.48 -11.58 5.62
CA GLU A 626 -21.22 -12.74 5.11
C GLU A 626 -20.94 -13.99 5.95
N TRP A 627 -21.99 -14.60 6.51
CA TRP A 627 -21.82 -15.71 7.46
C TRP A 627 -20.99 -16.87 6.92
N GLN A 628 -21.23 -17.30 5.67
CA GLN A 628 -20.49 -18.41 5.07
C GLN A 628 -19.00 -18.10 4.96
N LYS A 629 -18.65 -16.87 4.56
CA LYS A 629 -17.25 -16.40 4.48
C LYS A 629 -16.58 -16.36 5.84
N ILE A 630 -17.29 -15.90 6.86
CA ILE A 630 -16.77 -15.88 8.23
C ILE A 630 -16.45 -17.28 8.73
N VAL A 631 -17.29 -18.28 8.43
CA VAL A 631 -17.01 -19.68 8.80
C VAL A 631 -15.75 -20.20 8.08
N ASP A 632 -15.59 -19.90 6.79
CA ASP A 632 -14.40 -20.28 6.02
C ASP A 632 -13.13 -19.57 6.54
N ASP A 633 -13.24 -18.29 6.87
CA ASP A 633 -12.18 -17.47 7.47
C ASP A 633 -11.74 -18.00 8.84
N TRP A 634 -12.68 -18.46 9.66
CA TRP A 634 -12.37 -19.10 10.94
C TRP A 634 -11.54 -20.36 10.75
N SER A 635 -11.92 -21.19 9.77
CA SER A 635 -11.20 -22.41 9.42
C SER A 635 -9.79 -22.11 8.91
N ASP A 636 -9.65 -21.16 7.99
CA ASP A 636 -8.37 -20.73 7.43
C ASP A 636 -7.44 -20.15 8.51
N TRP A 637 -7.94 -19.24 9.34
CA TRP A 637 -7.16 -18.64 10.41
C TRP A 637 -6.74 -19.68 11.45
N ASN A 638 -7.62 -20.61 11.83
CA ASN A 638 -7.26 -21.71 12.72
C ASN A 638 -6.21 -22.65 12.12
N LYS A 639 -6.26 -22.90 10.81
CA LYS A 639 -5.23 -23.66 10.10
C LYS A 639 -3.90 -22.91 10.09
N TRP A 640 -3.91 -21.61 9.80
CA TRP A 640 -2.70 -20.77 9.77
C TRP A 640 -2.04 -20.64 11.15
N ILE A 641 -2.83 -20.36 12.20
CA ILE A 641 -2.34 -20.25 13.58
C ILE A 641 -1.88 -21.62 14.11
N SER A 642 -2.44 -22.73 13.60
CA SER A 642 -2.09 -24.08 14.04
C SER A 642 -0.77 -24.60 13.44
N THR A 643 -0.51 -24.29 12.17
CA THR A 643 0.58 -24.82 11.35
C THR A 643 1.98 -24.38 11.82
N GLN A 644 2.90 -25.34 11.98
CA GLN A 644 4.30 -25.07 12.32
C GLN A 644 5.07 -24.49 11.13
N GLY A 645 6.01 -23.59 11.42
CA GLY A 645 6.84 -22.96 10.41
C GLY A 645 8.08 -23.80 10.08
N GLY A 646 8.93 -23.26 9.21
CA GLY A 646 10.18 -23.89 8.80
C GLY A 646 10.93 -23.08 7.75
N ILE A 647 12.17 -23.45 7.47
CA ILE A 647 12.96 -22.83 6.39
C ILE A 647 12.21 -23.08 5.07
N GLY A 648 11.91 -22.01 4.33
CA GLY A 648 11.19 -22.09 3.06
C GLY A 648 9.66 -22.16 3.17
N VAL A 649 9.07 -22.20 4.38
CA VAL A 649 7.62 -22.15 4.53
C VAL A 649 7.15 -20.69 4.46
N PRO A 650 6.27 -20.34 3.50
CA PRO A 650 5.82 -18.96 3.31
C PRO A 650 5.02 -18.44 4.51
N PRO A 651 5.15 -17.14 4.88
CA PRO A 651 4.37 -16.48 5.95
C PRO A 651 2.86 -16.65 5.81
N GLU A 652 2.37 -16.82 4.58
CA GLU A 652 0.96 -16.98 4.28
C GLU A 652 0.39 -18.31 4.76
N LYS A 653 1.23 -19.33 4.92
CA LYS A 653 0.82 -20.68 5.30
C LYS A 653 1.08 -21.01 6.76
N SER A 654 1.96 -20.27 7.45
CA SER A 654 2.28 -20.54 8.86
C SER A 654 2.44 -19.25 9.67
N TRP A 655 1.79 -19.24 10.83
CA TRP A 655 1.97 -18.19 11.84
C TRP A 655 3.42 -18.05 12.30
N GLU A 656 4.16 -19.14 12.44
CA GLU A 656 5.53 -19.11 12.95
C GLU A 656 6.48 -18.43 11.96
N SER A 657 6.36 -18.73 10.65
CA SER A 657 7.11 -18.04 9.60
C SER A 657 6.78 -16.54 9.55
N TRP A 658 5.49 -16.19 9.63
CA TRP A 658 5.04 -14.80 9.68
C TRP A 658 5.57 -14.06 10.91
N TRP A 659 5.50 -14.69 12.09
CA TRP A 659 5.95 -14.09 13.34
C TRP A 659 7.45 -13.78 13.28
N GLU A 660 8.25 -14.68 12.71
CA GLU A 660 9.70 -14.52 12.53
C GLU A 660 10.03 -13.41 11.54
N GLU A 661 9.31 -13.33 10.42
CA GLU A 661 9.43 -12.25 9.43
C GLU A 661 9.13 -10.88 10.05
N LYS A 662 8.06 -10.77 10.85
CA LYS A 662 7.68 -9.48 11.46
C LYS A 662 8.77 -8.90 12.38
N GLN A 663 9.64 -9.74 12.93
CA GLN A 663 10.74 -9.35 13.81
C GLN A 663 12.10 -9.24 13.15
N GLU A 664 12.18 -9.42 11.84
CA GLU A 664 13.46 -9.37 11.15
C GLU A 664 14.18 -8.02 11.33
N HIS A 665 13.43 -6.93 11.46
CA HIS A 665 13.98 -5.58 11.73
C HIS A 665 14.82 -5.53 13.02
N LEU A 666 14.47 -6.31 14.05
CA LEU A 666 15.21 -6.37 15.30
C LEU A 666 16.62 -6.98 15.12
N ARG A 667 16.84 -7.77 14.06
CA ARG A 667 18.17 -8.32 13.75
C ARG A 667 19.17 -7.25 13.33
N TYR A 668 18.68 -6.18 12.70
CA TYR A 668 19.51 -5.08 12.21
C TYR A 668 19.50 -3.87 13.14
N THR A 669 18.77 -3.95 14.25
CA THR A 669 18.64 -2.87 15.22
C THR A 669 19.94 -2.70 16.00
N GLY A 670 20.47 -1.47 16.03
CA GLY A 670 21.65 -1.14 16.83
C GLY A 670 21.37 -1.16 18.34
N LYS A 671 22.43 -1.14 19.17
CA LYS A 671 22.30 -1.16 20.65
C LYS A 671 21.34 -0.10 21.19
N ARG A 672 21.35 1.11 20.62
CA ARG A 672 20.45 2.21 21.00
C ARG A 672 18.98 1.85 20.73
N GLY A 673 18.67 1.24 19.59
CA GLY A 673 17.30 0.82 19.28
C GLY A 673 16.80 -0.28 20.23
N VAL A 674 17.66 -1.24 20.59
CA VAL A 674 17.33 -2.27 21.59
C VAL A 674 17.03 -1.63 22.95
N ILE A 675 17.85 -0.65 23.39
CA ILE A 675 17.60 0.08 24.64
C ILE A 675 16.26 0.82 24.57
N VAL A 676 15.95 1.49 23.46
CA VAL A 676 14.66 2.18 23.28
C VAL A 676 13.49 1.21 23.34
N GLU A 677 13.57 0.04 22.71
CA GLU A 677 12.52 -1.00 22.78
C GLU A 677 12.28 -1.49 24.22
N ILE A 678 13.35 -1.68 24.99
CA ILE A 678 13.25 -2.04 26.40
C ILE A 678 12.61 -0.90 27.20
N LEU A 679 13.09 0.33 27.04
CA LEU A 679 12.56 1.52 27.74
C LEU A 679 11.08 1.73 27.44
N LEU A 680 10.66 1.60 26.19
CA LEU A 680 9.25 1.68 25.81
C LEU A 680 8.45 0.56 26.48
N SER A 681 8.99 -0.66 26.56
CA SER A 681 8.32 -1.80 27.21
C SER A 681 8.18 -1.64 28.74
N LEU A 682 9.02 -0.82 29.39
CA LEU A 682 8.94 -0.59 30.84
C LEU A 682 7.59 -0.02 31.30
N ARG A 683 6.86 0.68 30.41
CA ARG A 683 5.54 1.27 30.71
C ARG A 683 4.52 0.24 31.20
N PHE A 684 4.59 -1.00 30.72
CA PHE A 684 3.68 -2.07 31.10
C PHE A 684 3.89 -2.53 32.56
N PHE A 685 5.11 -2.43 33.07
CA PHE A 685 5.44 -2.80 34.45
C PHE A 685 5.04 -1.71 35.44
N ILE A 686 5.19 -0.44 35.05
CA ILE A 686 4.67 0.71 35.83
C ILE A 686 3.14 0.66 35.88
N TYR A 687 2.51 0.32 34.76
CA TYR A 687 1.07 0.11 34.66
C TYR A 687 0.60 -1.00 35.63
N GLN A 688 1.30 -2.14 35.68
CA GLN A 688 1.02 -3.22 36.62
C GLN A 688 1.16 -2.76 38.08
N TYR A 689 2.26 -2.07 38.38
CA TYR A 689 2.52 -1.53 39.71
C TYR A 689 1.32 -0.71 40.20
N GLY A 690 0.85 0.25 39.39
CA GLY A 690 -0.29 1.08 39.76
C GLY A 690 -1.58 0.29 40.00
N LEU A 691 -1.91 -0.69 39.14
CA LEU A 691 -3.14 -1.47 39.29
C LEU A 691 -3.14 -2.41 40.50
N VAL A 692 -2.00 -3.01 40.82
CA VAL A 692 -1.89 -3.95 41.94
C VAL A 692 -2.25 -3.26 43.26
N TYR A 693 -1.89 -1.98 43.46
CA TYR A 693 -2.23 -1.23 44.69
C TYR A 693 -3.70 -0.83 44.82
N HIS A 694 -4.47 -0.90 43.74
CA HIS A 694 -5.91 -0.63 43.75
C HIS A 694 -6.75 -1.90 43.97
N LEU A 695 -6.13 -3.09 44.05
CA LEU A 695 -6.82 -4.33 44.40
C LEU A 695 -7.35 -4.26 45.83
N THR A 696 -8.58 -4.72 46.04
CA THR A 696 -9.29 -4.63 47.32
C THR A 696 -8.53 -5.32 48.46
N MET A 697 -7.84 -6.43 48.14
CA MET A 697 -6.99 -7.19 49.07
C MET A 697 -5.75 -6.42 49.57
N THR A 698 -5.30 -5.40 48.84
CA THR A 698 -4.03 -4.68 49.09
C THR A 698 -4.20 -3.21 49.43
N LYS A 699 -5.45 -2.72 49.39
CA LYS A 699 -5.82 -1.31 49.59
C LYS A 699 -5.32 -0.72 50.92
N HIS A 700 -5.15 -1.57 51.94
CA HIS A 700 -4.67 -1.20 53.27
C HIS A 700 -3.15 -1.40 53.48
N GLN A 701 -2.45 -2.09 52.58
CA GLN A 701 -1.01 -2.34 52.67
C GLN A 701 -0.27 -1.83 51.42
N LYS A 702 0.17 -0.57 51.45
CA LYS A 702 0.91 0.06 50.33
C LYS A 702 2.41 -0.28 50.29
N SER A 703 2.81 -1.45 50.79
CA SER A 703 4.22 -1.87 50.78
C SER A 703 4.67 -2.29 49.38
N VAL A 704 5.90 -1.94 48.99
CA VAL A 704 6.57 -2.40 47.74
C VAL A 704 6.59 -3.93 47.65
N LEU A 705 6.53 -4.61 48.80
CA LEU A 705 6.48 -6.08 48.88
C LEU A 705 5.25 -6.68 48.17
N VAL A 706 4.11 -5.98 48.13
CA VAL A 706 2.91 -6.42 47.42
C VAL A 706 3.16 -6.51 45.91
N TYR A 707 3.84 -5.51 45.35
CA TYR A 707 4.27 -5.55 43.96
C TYR A 707 5.25 -6.71 43.73
N GLY A 708 6.22 -6.92 44.63
CA GLY A 708 7.14 -8.07 44.57
C GLY A 708 6.41 -9.42 44.57
N ILE A 709 5.37 -9.59 45.39
CA ILE A 709 4.53 -10.80 45.43
C ILE A 709 3.78 -10.99 44.11
N SER A 710 3.31 -9.91 43.47
CA SER A 710 2.63 -10.01 42.16
C SER A 710 3.51 -10.65 41.07
N TRP A 711 4.83 -10.53 41.17
CA TRP A 711 5.76 -11.21 40.26
C TRP A 711 5.77 -12.73 40.43
N VAL A 712 5.45 -13.25 41.62
CA VAL A 712 5.31 -14.70 41.83
C VAL A 712 4.23 -15.28 40.91
N VAL A 713 3.12 -14.55 40.70
CA VAL A 713 2.06 -14.93 39.77
C VAL A 713 2.59 -14.99 38.32
N ILE A 714 3.40 -14.01 37.92
CA ILE A 714 4.02 -13.98 36.59
C ILE A 714 4.97 -15.18 36.42
N PHE A 715 5.83 -15.46 37.41
CA PHE A 715 6.72 -16.61 37.37
C PHE A 715 5.96 -17.93 37.31
N ALA A 716 4.86 -18.07 38.05
CA ALA A 716 4.00 -19.24 37.97
C ALA A 716 3.40 -19.42 36.57
N ILE A 717 2.88 -18.35 35.95
CA ILE A 717 2.36 -18.38 34.58
C ILE A 717 3.47 -18.79 33.59
N LEU A 718 4.67 -18.22 33.72
CA LEU A 718 5.81 -18.56 32.84
C LEU A 718 6.25 -20.03 33.03
N LEU A 719 6.21 -20.57 34.24
CA LEU A 719 6.49 -21.98 34.52
C LEU A 719 5.43 -22.88 33.86
N VAL A 720 4.16 -22.52 33.95
CA VAL A 720 3.06 -23.26 33.26
C VAL A 720 3.27 -23.24 31.75
N VAL A 721 3.58 -22.08 31.17
CA VAL A 721 3.88 -21.97 29.72
C VAL A 721 5.09 -22.81 29.34
N LYS A 722 6.14 -22.84 30.18
CA LYS A 722 7.32 -23.69 29.96
C LYS A 722 6.96 -25.18 30.03
N ALA A 723 6.14 -25.60 30.99
CA ALA A 723 5.65 -26.97 31.11
C ALA A 723 4.82 -27.39 29.88
N ILE A 724 3.92 -26.53 29.41
CA ILE A 724 3.11 -26.77 28.21
C ILE A 724 3.99 -26.86 26.96
N SER A 725 4.98 -25.96 26.83
CA SER A 725 5.91 -25.93 25.69
C SER A 725 6.75 -27.21 25.61
N PHE A 726 7.34 -27.63 26.75
CA PHE A 726 8.08 -28.88 26.87
C PHE A 726 7.18 -30.10 26.61
N GLY A 727 5.97 -30.09 27.18
CA GLY A 727 4.97 -31.14 26.98
C GLY A 727 4.57 -31.31 25.51
N ARG A 728 4.40 -30.19 24.80
CA ARG A 728 4.08 -30.19 23.36
C ARG A 728 5.21 -30.79 22.53
N MET A 729 6.47 -30.44 22.82
CA MET A 729 7.61 -30.98 22.08
C MET A 729 7.82 -32.48 22.32
N LYS A 730 7.62 -32.96 23.55
CA LYS A 730 7.97 -34.34 23.94
C LYS A 730 6.81 -35.34 23.79
N PHE A 731 5.57 -34.92 23.99
CA PHE A 731 4.42 -35.82 24.10
C PHE A 731 3.32 -35.61 23.05
N SER A 732 3.28 -34.47 22.33
CA SER A 732 2.17 -34.16 21.41
C SER A 732 2.02 -35.14 20.24
N ALA A 733 3.11 -35.72 19.73
CA ALA A 733 3.07 -36.60 18.56
C ALA A 733 2.89 -38.08 18.92
N LYS A 734 3.40 -38.52 20.09
CA LYS A 734 3.41 -39.94 20.50
C LYS A 734 2.41 -40.29 21.60
N PHE A 735 1.94 -39.32 22.40
CA PHE A 735 1.08 -39.56 23.58
C PHE A 735 -0.01 -38.48 23.73
N GLN A 736 -0.96 -38.43 22.79
CA GLN A 736 -2.02 -37.41 22.77
C GLN A 736 -2.91 -37.43 24.03
N LEU A 737 -3.22 -38.62 24.58
CA LEU A 737 -4.03 -38.77 25.79
C LEU A 737 -3.33 -38.15 27.02
N VAL A 738 -2.05 -38.46 27.22
CA VAL A 738 -1.24 -37.91 28.32
C VAL A 738 -1.18 -36.39 28.23
N PHE A 739 -1.01 -35.84 27.03
CA PHE A 739 -1.02 -34.40 26.83
C PHE A 739 -2.38 -33.74 27.12
N ARG A 740 -3.49 -34.39 26.79
CA ARG A 740 -4.85 -33.92 27.17
C ARG A 740 -5.06 -33.97 28.69
N LEU A 741 -4.59 -35.03 29.36
CA LEU A 741 -4.64 -35.15 30.83
C LEU A 741 -3.80 -34.06 31.51
N ILE A 742 -2.61 -33.76 31.01
CA ILE A 742 -1.78 -32.66 31.52
C ILE A 742 -2.51 -31.31 31.38
N LYS A 743 -3.16 -31.04 30.25
CA LYS A 743 -3.97 -29.84 30.07
C LYS A 743 -5.15 -29.79 31.05
N GLY A 744 -5.85 -30.91 31.24
CA GLY A 744 -6.95 -31.02 32.20
C GLY A 744 -6.48 -30.79 33.64
N ALA A 745 -5.33 -31.35 34.03
CA ALA A 745 -4.74 -31.15 35.35
C ALA A 745 -4.33 -29.69 35.60
N ILE A 746 -3.72 -29.03 34.60
CA ILE A 746 -3.39 -27.60 34.68
C ILE A 746 -4.67 -26.76 34.82
N PHE A 747 -5.74 -27.10 34.10
CA PHE A 747 -7.02 -26.40 34.21
C PHE A 747 -7.65 -26.57 35.59
N ILE A 748 -7.70 -27.79 36.12
CA ILE A 748 -8.23 -28.06 37.47
C ILE A 748 -7.40 -27.34 38.53
N MET A 749 -6.07 -27.33 38.41
CA MET A 749 -5.18 -26.59 39.30
C MET A 749 -5.48 -25.09 39.27
N PHE A 750 -5.65 -24.52 38.08
CA PHE A 750 -6.00 -23.10 37.91
C PHE A 750 -7.36 -22.76 38.55
N VAL A 751 -8.39 -23.59 38.29
CA VAL A 751 -9.72 -23.41 38.89
C VAL A 751 -9.65 -23.54 40.41
N SER A 752 -8.89 -24.50 40.93
CA SER A 752 -8.70 -24.68 42.37
C SER A 752 -8.03 -23.46 43.02
N ILE A 753 -6.99 -22.92 42.40
CA ILE A 753 -6.32 -21.69 42.86
C ILE A 753 -7.29 -20.50 42.82
N LEU A 754 -8.09 -20.37 41.76
CA LEU A 754 -9.09 -19.30 41.65
C LEU A 754 -10.16 -19.41 42.74
N VAL A 755 -10.67 -20.61 43.02
CA VAL A 755 -11.65 -20.86 44.08
C VAL A 755 -11.05 -20.53 45.45
N ILE A 756 -9.80 -20.92 45.72
CA ILE A 756 -9.09 -20.57 46.97
C ILE A 756 -8.92 -19.06 47.10
N LEU A 757 -8.57 -18.36 46.01
CA LEU A 757 -8.42 -16.90 45.95
C LEU A 757 -9.74 -16.14 46.05
N ILE A 758 -10.88 -16.77 45.80
CA ILE A 758 -12.20 -16.19 46.05
C ILE A 758 -12.64 -16.47 47.49
N ALA A 759 -12.39 -17.69 47.99
CA ALA A 759 -12.88 -18.16 49.29
C ALA A 759 -12.09 -17.62 50.50
N LEU A 760 -10.77 -17.47 50.42
CA LEU A 760 -9.93 -17.02 51.55
C LEU A 760 -9.75 -15.49 51.63
N PRO A 761 -9.37 -14.79 50.55
CA PRO A 761 -9.12 -13.34 50.55
C PRO A 761 -10.36 -12.49 50.19
N HIS A 762 -11.52 -13.11 49.95
CA HIS A 762 -12.74 -12.45 49.46
C HIS A 762 -12.53 -11.62 48.17
N MET A 763 -11.79 -12.14 47.18
CA MET A 763 -11.63 -11.43 45.90
C MET A 763 -12.97 -11.21 45.22
N THR A 764 -13.23 -9.96 44.82
CA THR A 764 -14.43 -9.61 44.06
C THR A 764 -14.26 -9.94 42.57
N LEU A 765 -15.37 -10.02 41.82
CA LEU A 765 -15.32 -10.14 40.36
C LEU A 765 -14.56 -8.97 39.70
N GLN A 766 -14.63 -7.78 40.30
CA GLN A 766 -13.87 -6.61 39.86
C GLN A 766 -12.37 -6.83 40.04
N ASP A 767 -11.92 -7.39 41.17
CA ASP A 767 -10.49 -7.70 41.39
C ASP A 767 -9.95 -8.71 40.37
N ILE A 768 -10.75 -9.69 39.96
CA ILE A 768 -10.36 -10.66 38.91
C ILE A 768 -10.14 -9.94 37.59
N PHE A 769 -11.04 -9.03 37.21
CA PHE A 769 -10.91 -8.25 35.99
C PHE A 769 -9.67 -7.33 36.04
N VAL A 770 -9.43 -6.67 37.16
CA VAL A 770 -8.24 -5.82 37.38
C VAL A 770 -6.95 -6.65 37.31
N CYS A 771 -6.93 -7.87 37.85
CA CYS A 771 -5.80 -8.78 37.71
C CYS A 771 -5.52 -9.14 36.25
N ILE A 772 -6.56 -9.47 35.45
CA ILE A 772 -6.38 -9.72 34.01
C ILE A 772 -5.80 -8.49 33.33
N LEU A 773 -6.38 -7.31 33.61
CA LEU A 773 -5.93 -6.05 33.06
C LEU A 773 -4.51 -5.69 33.49
N ALA A 774 -4.03 -6.10 34.67
CA ALA A 774 -2.67 -5.86 35.15
C ALA A 774 -1.64 -6.83 34.55
N PHE A 775 -1.93 -8.13 34.57
CA PHE A 775 -0.96 -9.16 34.18
C PHE A 775 -0.87 -9.36 32.66
N MET A 776 -1.97 -9.16 31.91
CA MET A 776 -1.96 -9.34 30.45
C MET A 776 -1.01 -8.35 29.75
N PRO A 777 -1.04 -7.02 30.01
CA PRO A 777 -0.06 -6.09 29.44
C PRO A 777 1.37 -6.34 29.94
N THR A 778 1.53 -6.78 31.20
CA THR A 778 2.86 -7.11 31.74
C THR A 778 3.52 -8.28 31.00
N GLY A 779 2.77 -9.36 30.74
CA GLY A 779 3.27 -10.48 29.96
C GLY A 779 3.60 -10.08 28.51
N TRP A 780 2.89 -9.11 27.94
CA TRP A 780 3.21 -8.51 26.65
C TRP A 780 4.51 -7.71 26.70
N GLY A 781 4.72 -6.90 27.75
CA GLY A 781 5.98 -6.19 27.99
C GLY A 781 7.18 -7.15 28.11
N LEU A 782 7.04 -8.25 28.84
CA LEU A 782 8.05 -9.31 28.91
C LEU A 782 8.32 -9.95 27.54
N LEU A 783 7.26 -10.16 26.75
CA LEU A 783 7.38 -10.69 25.40
C LEU A 783 8.19 -9.73 24.50
N LEU A 784 7.90 -8.43 24.53
CA LEU A 784 8.64 -7.42 23.76
C LEU A 784 10.11 -7.35 24.14
N ILE A 785 10.42 -7.36 25.45
CA ILE A 785 11.81 -7.40 25.94
C ILE A 785 12.51 -8.68 25.46
N ALA A 786 11.83 -9.83 25.52
CA ALA A 786 12.38 -11.10 25.05
C ALA A 786 12.65 -11.10 23.54
N GLN A 787 11.81 -10.43 22.75
CA GLN A 787 12.01 -10.25 21.30
C GLN A 787 13.21 -9.34 21.02
N ALA A 788 13.33 -8.21 21.71
CA ALA A 788 14.47 -7.30 21.59
C ALA A 788 15.80 -7.97 22.01
N CYS A 789 15.76 -8.83 23.03
CA CYS A 789 16.92 -9.57 23.55
C CYS A 789 17.06 -10.99 22.97
N LYS A 790 16.51 -11.25 21.78
CA LYS A 790 16.43 -12.59 21.18
C LYS A 790 17.71 -13.43 21.24
N PRO A 791 18.92 -12.92 20.93
CA PRO A 791 20.15 -13.73 21.01
C PRO A 791 20.40 -14.32 22.41
N VAL A 792 20.21 -13.51 23.45
CA VAL A 792 20.42 -13.89 24.85
C VAL A 792 19.38 -14.92 25.28
N VAL A 793 18.11 -14.67 24.97
CA VAL A 793 16.98 -15.55 25.34
C VAL A 793 17.08 -16.91 24.63
N LYS A 794 17.57 -16.92 23.38
CA LYS A 794 17.81 -18.14 22.62
C LYS A 794 18.96 -18.95 23.24
N SER A 795 20.06 -18.29 23.62
CA SER A 795 21.18 -18.95 24.31
C SER A 795 20.77 -19.55 25.66
N ALA A 796 19.84 -18.91 26.36
CA ALA A 796 19.31 -19.39 27.64
C ALA A 796 18.24 -20.50 27.50
N GLY A 797 17.89 -20.91 26.28
CA GLY A 797 16.94 -22.01 26.03
C GLY A 797 15.45 -21.68 26.24
N PHE A 798 15.09 -20.40 26.46
CA PHE A 798 13.70 -20.00 26.73
C PHE A 798 12.89 -19.64 25.48
N TRP A 799 13.51 -19.63 24.29
CA TRP A 799 12.85 -19.18 23.05
C TRP A 799 11.59 -20.00 22.69
N GLY A 800 11.58 -21.31 22.98
CA GLY A 800 10.39 -22.15 22.77
C GLY A 800 9.19 -21.71 23.63
N SER A 801 9.44 -21.29 24.87
CA SER A 801 8.43 -20.74 25.77
C SER A 801 7.94 -19.37 25.31
N VAL A 802 8.85 -18.48 24.87
CA VAL A 802 8.52 -17.17 24.28
C VAL A 802 7.59 -17.33 23.08
N LYS A 803 7.91 -18.27 22.17
CA LYS A 803 7.07 -18.57 21.01
C LYS A 803 5.69 -19.08 21.41
N THR A 804 5.62 -19.94 22.42
CA THR A 804 4.35 -20.48 22.94
C THR A 804 3.50 -19.37 23.55
N LEU A 805 4.10 -18.50 24.35
CA LEU A 805 3.44 -17.33 24.94
C LEU A 805 2.92 -16.37 23.86
N ALA A 806 3.77 -16.03 22.90
CA ALA A 806 3.41 -15.15 21.79
C ALA A 806 2.20 -15.68 21.03
N ARG A 807 2.19 -16.98 20.71
CA ARG A 807 1.05 -17.61 20.03
C ARG A 807 -0.24 -17.51 20.84
N GLY A 808 -0.15 -17.64 22.16
CA GLY A 808 -1.29 -17.45 23.06
C GLY A 808 -1.88 -16.04 22.94
N TYR A 809 -1.04 -15.00 22.96
CA TYR A 809 -1.49 -13.62 22.74
C TYR A 809 -2.15 -13.43 21.37
N GLU A 810 -1.57 -13.99 20.30
CA GLU A 810 -2.13 -13.85 18.95
C GLU A 810 -3.50 -14.55 18.83
N ILE A 811 -3.68 -15.70 19.50
CA ILE A 811 -4.99 -16.38 19.58
C ILE A 811 -6.02 -15.50 20.31
N VAL A 812 -5.66 -14.95 21.47
CA VAL A 812 -6.56 -14.08 22.24
C VAL A 812 -6.94 -12.84 21.44
N MET A 813 -5.97 -12.16 20.82
CA MET A 813 -6.22 -10.99 19.98
C MET A 813 -7.09 -11.34 18.76
N GLY A 814 -6.83 -12.49 18.12
CA GLY A 814 -7.63 -12.97 17.00
C GLY A 814 -9.09 -13.22 17.40
N LEU A 815 -9.31 -13.87 18.55
CA LEU A 815 -10.65 -14.09 19.12
C LEU A 815 -11.37 -12.78 19.46
N LEU A 816 -10.67 -11.82 20.07
CA LEU A 816 -11.25 -10.51 20.40
C LEU A 816 -11.73 -9.74 19.17
N LEU A 817 -11.05 -9.90 18.03
CA LEU A 817 -11.43 -9.29 16.76
C LEU A 817 -12.51 -10.09 16.03
N PHE A 818 -12.38 -11.41 16.02
CA PHE A 818 -13.24 -12.30 15.25
C PHE A 818 -14.65 -12.38 15.84
N THR A 819 -14.80 -12.43 17.17
CA THR A 819 -16.11 -12.58 17.83
C THR A 819 -17.09 -11.46 17.48
N PRO A 820 -16.73 -10.16 17.57
CA PRO A 820 -17.63 -9.09 17.14
C PRO A 820 -18.00 -9.15 15.66
N VAL A 821 -17.04 -9.48 14.78
CA VAL A 821 -17.28 -9.61 13.34
C VAL A 821 -18.25 -10.76 13.05
N ALA A 822 -18.05 -11.91 13.68
CA ALA A 822 -18.94 -13.07 13.55
C ALA A 822 -20.34 -12.79 14.09
N PHE A 823 -20.44 -12.06 15.21
CA PHE A 823 -21.73 -11.63 15.75
C PHE A 823 -22.47 -10.70 14.77
N LEU A 824 -21.78 -9.72 14.19
CA LEU A 824 -22.38 -8.82 13.19
C LEU A 824 -22.76 -9.55 11.90
N ALA A 825 -21.98 -10.54 11.49
CA ALA A 825 -22.27 -11.37 10.31
C ALA A 825 -23.52 -12.25 10.45
N TRP A 826 -23.99 -12.47 11.68
CA TRP A 826 -25.28 -13.15 11.92
C TRP A 826 -26.47 -12.34 11.39
N PHE A 827 -26.33 -11.02 11.27
CA PHE A 827 -27.39 -10.13 10.84
C PHE A 827 -27.28 -9.82 9.34
N PRO A 828 -28.20 -10.33 8.48
CA PRO A 828 -28.06 -10.20 7.02
C PRO A 828 -28.02 -8.75 6.52
N PHE A 829 -28.72 -7.83 7.21
CA PHE A 829 -28.77 -6.42 6.83
C PHE A 829 -27.40 -5.73 6.90
N VAL A 830 -26.46 -6.23 7.73
CA VAL A 830 -25.12 -5.65 7.89
C VAL A 830 -24.30 -5.82 6.61
N SER A 831 -24.34 -7.02 6.02
CA SER A 831 -23.65 -7.31 4.74
C SER A 831 -24.25 -6.49 3.59
N GLU A 832 -25.57 -6.31 3.57
CA GLU A 832 -26.23 -5.51 2.54
C GLU A 832 -25.90 -4.01 2.67
N PHE A 833 -25.92 -3.49 3.90
CA PHE A 833 -25.51 -2.12 4.21
C PHE A 833 -24.05 -1.86 3.81
N GLN A 834 -23.14 -2.77 4.18
CA GLN A 834 -21.73 -2.70 3.81
C GLN A 834 -21.55 -2.63 2.29
N THR A 835 -22.24 -3.50 1.54
CA THR A 835 -22.10 -3.55 0.07
C THR A 835 -22.56 -2.25 -0.59
N ARG A 836 -23.68 -1.67 -0.12
CA ARG A 836 -24.20 -0.38 -0.62
C ARG A 836 -23.30 0.81 -0.26
N MET A 837 -22.59 0.72 0.86
CA MET A 837 -21.63 1.74 1.30
C MET A 837 -20.30 1.66 0.51
N LEU A 838 -19.86 0.45 0.17
CA LEU A 838 -18.59 0.21 -0.49
C LEU A 838 -18.61 0.49 -1.99
N PHE A 839 -19.72 0.16 -2.66
CA PHE A 839 -19.79 0.19 -4.11
C PHE A 839 -20.90 1.09 -4.63
N ASN A 840 -20.74 1.55 -5.87
CA ASN A 840 -21.77 2.30 -6.59
C ASN A 840 -23.07 1.46 -6.72
N GLN A 841 -24.23 2.11 -6.71
CA GLN A 841 -25.55 1.49 -6.80
C GLN A 841 -25.69 0.57 -8.03
N ALA A 842 -25.14 0.96 -9.18
CA ALA A 842 -25.17 0.14 -10.39
C ALA A 842 -24.43 -1.19 -10.21
N PHE A 843 -23.24 -1.14 -9.60
CA PHE A 843 -22.46 -2.33 -9.29
C PHE A 843 -23.10 -3.16 -8.18
N SER A 844 -23.61 -2.52 -7.12
CA SER A 844 -24.30 -3.20 -6.02
C SER A 844 -25.52 -3.98 -6.51
N ARG A 845 -26.30 -3.45 -7.46
CA ARG A 845 -27.45 -4.17 -8.06
C ARG A 845 -26.99 -5.36 -8.90
N GLY A 846 -25.96 -5.19 -9.73
CA GLY A 846 -25.39 -6.27 -10.53
C GLY A 846 -24.81 -7.41 -9.66
N LEU A 847 -24.15 -7.06 -8.55
CA LEU A 847 -23.57 -8.03 -7.61
C LEU A 847 -24.65 -8.78 -6.83
N GLN A 848 -25.72 -8.11 -6.41
CA GLN A 848 -26.87 -8.75 -5.76
C GLN A 848 -27.54 -9.78 -6.70
N ILE A 849 -27.76 -9.41 -7.96
CA ILE A 849 -28.32 -10.32 -8.97
C ILE A 849 -27.38 -11.51 -9.23
N SER A 850 -26.07 -11.26 -9.34
CA SER A 850 -25.07 -12.31 -9.51
C SER A 850 -25.05 -13.30 -8.33
N ARG A 851 -25.11 -12.82 -7.09
CA ARG A 851 -25.17 -13.68 -5.89
C ARG A 851 -26.43 -14.56 -5.86
N ILE A 852 -27.58 -14.01 -6.25
CA ILE A 852 -28.84 -14.75 -6.34
C ILE A 852 -28.72 -15.86 -7.40
N LEU A 853 -28.16 -15.55 -8.57
CA LEU A 853 -27.93 -16.51 -9.66
C LEU A 853 -26.84 -17.55 -9.33
N GLY A 854 -25.79 -17.14 -8.62
CA GLY A 854 -24.68 -17.99 -8.16
C GLY A 854 -25.08 -18.98 -7.08
N GLY A 855 -25.98 -18.58 -6.17
CA GLY A 855 -26.61 -19.48 -5.21
C GLY A 855 -27.32 -20.67 -5.90
N HIS A 856 -28.05 -20.39 -6.98
CA HIS A 856 -28.70 -21.44 -7.78
C HIS A 856 -27.72 -22.37 -8.52
N ARG A 857 -26.51 -21.89 -8.89
CA ARG A 857 -25.47 -22.76 -9.48
C ARG A 857 -24.83 -23.70 -8.46
N LYS A 858 -24.58 -23.23 -7.22
CA LYS A 858 -24.09 -24.10 -6.13
C LYS A 858 -25.10 -25.19 -5.78
N ASP A 859 -26.39 -24.86 -5.71
CA ASP A 859 -27.45 -25.85 -5.47
C ASP A 859 -27.57 -26.90 -6.59
N ARG A 860 -27.38 -26.51 -7.86
CA ARG A 860 -27.30 -27.46 -8.98
C ARG A 860 -26.06 -28.35 -8.93
N SER A 861 -24.91 -27.82 -8.52
CA SER A 861 -23.67 -28.60 -8.39
C SER A 861 -23.72 -29.60 -7.22
N ALA A 862 -24.45 -29.28 -6.15
CA ALA A 862 -24.72 -30.20 -5.04
C ALA A 862 -25.68 -31.33 -5.46
N ARG A 863 -26.68 -31.02 -6.30
CA ARG A 863 -27.62 -32.01 -6.85
C ARG A 863 -27.03 -32.97 -7.87
N ASN A 864 -25.93 -32.59 -8.54
CA ASN A 864 -25.21 -33.47 -9.48
C ASN A 864 -24.14 -34.34 -8.79
N LYS A 865 -24.06 -34.30 -7.45
CA LYS A 865 -23.17 -35.15 -6.63
C LYS A 865 -23.94 -36.17 -5.77
N GLU A 866 -25.24 -36.33 -5.97
CA GLU A 866 -26.03 -37.44 -5.44
C GLU A 866 -26.24 -38.54 -6.48
#